data_AF-A0A956NFD4-F1
#
_entry.id   AF-A0A956NFD4-F1
#
_cell.length_a   1.000
_cell.length_b   1.000
_cell.length_c   1.000
_cell.angle_alpha   90.00
_cell.angle_beta   90.00
_cell.angle_gamma   90.00
#
_symmetry.space_group_name_H-M   'P 1'
#
loop_
_entity.id
_entity.type
_entity.pdbx_description
1 polymer ?
#
loop_
_entity_poly.entity_id
_entity_poly.type
_entity_poly.pdbx_seq_one_letter_code
_entity_poly.pdbx_strand_id
1 'polypeptide(L)'
;MTRARVQIVLVSVCVLVLFCVWTPFPPPGAAHAQASRIVRVGFVVDGPWERNDEILTLFRDEIRRVNENDFDVRFPESARLSGAHDGPSVQAALDQLFSDRSIDLVVAMGPIATLEAARWERPLVKPVVAPFVLDSETEGIPRTDQGTSGRPNLVYIEGPETIQEDLNAFRNIVDFRKLGFLLNQSLRDRLRTLGVDLDSRFQALGVDVQVVAVGSSADEALAELDPDVDAIYLVPLIQLGPGEFDRLIQGFIEKKLPSFSYLGREDVERGILAGLTAESIFPRYARRAALDVQRILLGEPAANLPVAISRNEELSLNMATVRAIGVHPSFEVLTEAVIVDPTPSPAVREIGLLDVFEEAVRMNRDLLAKDAEVRAGQNRIGTARARLLPQVDASLTGLLIDEDRAAASLGSQAERTVSASAKLTQLIWSEEAWAGLGIEKELQRSREAELQAERLDIALDAGTAYLQYLRSRTQERVRQDDLRLTRSNLELARIRRSLGISGPSEVFRWESLLAQGKKASIAANSTRNLAGMEVNRILHRPLEESFQGRDAVLEEPGVPSMERIGSYISDPWSFRLLREYMADTALENSPELQRIDAILAAKERQRSSLTRKYYSPTLALQGEVSRELDASGAGTGGGLEIPGLSLPQADDTDWSVALALSIPLFEGGSRPAAVSEASQEIEQLRTQRESVAERIEQRMRSAVHRAGATYAAIALSEESAEAAKQNLELVSDAYARGAVQIIDLIDAQNAALTADQAAADAVHDFLLDLIEVERAVGGFTFLAPPEAQLQWYSDLDAYFERKRAEDK
;
A
#
# COMPACT_ATOMS: atom_id res chain seq x y z
N MET A 1 -56.25 -22.13 35.49
CA MET A 1 -56.79 -22.41 36.84
C MET A 1 -55.77 -21.97 37.88
N THR A 2 -56.22 -21.28 38.93
CA THR A 2 -55.91 -21.53 40.37
C THR A 2 -54.74 -22.51 40.68
N ARG A 3 -53.76 -22.23 41.56
CA ARG A 3 -53.67 -21.44 42.82
C ARG A 3 -52.26 -20.75 42.93
N ALA A 4 -52.03 -19.61 43.59
CA ALA A 4 -51.99 -19.32 45.05
C ALA A 4 -50.96 -20.20 45.82
N ARG A 5 -50.16 -19.72 46.81
CA ARG A 5 -50.33 -18.55 47.71
C ARG A 5 -49.07 -18.28 48.60
N VAL A 6 -48.77 -17.02 48.97
CA VAL A 6 -48.19 -16.56 50.29
C VAL A 6 -46.73 -17.00 50.62
N GLN A 7 -45.88 -16.39 51.50
CA GLN A 7 -46.02 -15.50 52.69
C GLN A 7 -44.88 -14.43 52.75
N ILE A 8 -45.13 -13.11 52.85
CA ILE A 8 -45.19 -12.20 54.04
C ILE A 8 -43.92 -12.09 54.91
N VAL A 9 -43.36 -10.87 55.04
CA VAL A 9 -42.75 -10.20 56.23
C VAL A 9 -42.04 -8.89 55.79
N LEU A 10 -41.97 -7.76 56.53
CA LEU A 10 -42.92 -7.12 57.46
C LEU A 10 -42.53 -5.62 57.72
N VAL A 11 -43.51 -4.70 57.78
CA VAL A 11 -43.62 -3.43 58.56
C VAL A 11 -42.34 -2.58 58.83
N SER A 12 -42.23 -1.37 58.25
CA SER A 12 -42.53 -0.04 58.87
C SER A 12 -42.18 1.12 57.89
N VAL A 13 -42.47 2.43 58.02
CA VAL A 13 -43.45 3.34 58.70
C VAL A 13 -43.17 4.77 58.11
N CYS A 14 -44.06 5.68 57.68
CA CYS A 14 -45.27 6.34 58.26
C CYS A 14 -44.95 7.53 59.22
N VAL A 15 -45.60 8.73 59.22
CA VAL A 15 -46.71 9.35 58.44
C VAL A 15 -46.52 10.89 58.33
N LEU A 16 -46.72 11.52 57.16
CA LEU A 16 -47.28 12.88 56.89
C LEU A 16 -47.07 13.22 55.39
N VAL A 17 -48.04 13.28 54.46
CA VAL A 17 -49.45 13.71 54.41
C VAL A 17 -49.64 15.24 54.40
N LEU A 18 -50.02 15.80 53.24
CA LEU A 18 -51.31 16.52 53.08
C LEU A 18 -51.72 16.79 51.60
N PHE A 19 -52.94 16.37 51.27
CA PHE A 19 -53.87 16.84 50.21
C PHE A 19 -53.56 16.80 48.69
N CYS A 20 -54.57 16.34 47.95
CA CYS A 20 -54.70 16.40 46.50
C CYS A 20 -55.66 17.53 46.07
N VAL A 21 -55.44 18.12 44.90
CA VAL A 21 -56.47 18.74 44.04
C VAL A 21 -56.22 18.28 42.59
N TRP A 22 -57.24 18.33 41.73
CA TRP A 22 -57.32 17.53 40.51
C TRP A 22 -57.42 18.39 39.24
N THR A 23 -56.53 18.15 38.26
CA THR A 23 -56.53 18.66 36.85
C THR A 23 -56.30 20.18 36.64
N PRO A 24 -55.91 20.65 35.42
CA PRO A 24 -55.64 19.93 34.17
C PRO A 24 -54.19 20.04 33.63
N PHE A 25 -53.95 19.38 32.49
CA PHE A 25 -52.70 19.36 31.73
C PHE A 25 -52.46 20.70 30.96
N PRO A 26 -51.24 21.28 30.99
CA PRO A 26 -50.75 22.21 29.97
C PRO A 26 -49.98 21.46 28.85
N PRO A 27 -49.79 22.04 27.65
CA PRO A 27 -49.10 21.38 26.54
C PRO A 27 -47.57 21.39 26.69
N PRO A 28 -46.84 20.48 26.00
CA PRO A 28 -45.39 20.54 25.88
C PRO A 28 -44.99 21.69 24.94
N GLY A 29 -44.78 22.90 25.48
CA GLY A 29 -44.59 24.08 24.64
C GLY A 29 -44.25 25.38 25.37
N ALA A 30 -43.43 25.32 26.44
CA ALA A 30 -42.85 26.50 27.07
C ALA A 30 -41.61 26.15 27.92
N ALA A 31 -40.51 25.75 27.27
CA ALA A 31 -39.20 25.97 27.87
C ALA A 31 -39.10 27.47 28.18
N HIS A 32 -38.78 27.83 29.43
CA HIS A 32 -38.65 29.23 29.78
C HIS A 32 -37.39 29.76 29.09
N ALA A 33 -37.58 30.53 28.01
CA ALA A 33 -36.53 31.31 27.39
C ALA A 33 -36.10 32.42 28.35
N GLN A 34 -35.29 32.04 29.35
CA GLN A 34 -34.56 32.95 30.21
C GLN A 34 -33.71 33.80 29.28
N ALA A 35 -34.07 35.08 29.15
CA ALA A 35 -33.52 35.96 28.12
C ALA A 35 -31.99 35.94 28.21
N SER A 36 -31.35 35.37 27.19
CA SER A 36 -29.90 35.15 27.17
C SER A 36 -29.21 36.48 27.38
N ARG A 37 -28.31 36.52 28.39
CA ARG A 37 -27.65 37.77 28.74
C ARG A 37 -26.82 38.21 27.53
N ILE A 38 -27.09 39.42 27.04
CA ILE A 38 -26.28 40.04 26.00
C ILE A 38 -24.91 40.32 26.58
N VAL A 39 -23.87 39.82 25.92
CA VAL A 39 -22.46 40.00 26.28
C VAL A 39 -21.75 40.63 25.09
N ARG A 40 -21.08 41.76 25.29
CA ARG A 40 -20.25 42.38 24.24
C ARG A 40 -18.78 42.09 24.49
N VAL A 41 -18.13 41.45 23.53
CA VAL A 41 -16.70 41.15 23.55
C VAL A 41 -15.98 42.11 22.60
N GLY A 42 -14.96 42.80 23.12
CA GLY A 42 -14.06 43.65 22.34
C GLY A 42 -12.74 42.93 22.04
N PHE A 43 -12.08 43.30 20.94
CA PHE A 43 -10.81 42.72 20.49
C PHE A 43 -9.75 43.81 20.31
N VAL A 44 -8.53 43.54 20.78
CA VAL A 44 -7.33 44.29 20.39
C VAL A 44 -6.45 43.35 19.57
N VAL A 45 -5.95 43.79 18.41
CA VAL A 45 -4.90 43.08 17.65
C VAL A 45 -3.61 43.89 17.59
N ASP A 46 -2.45 43.22 17.59
CA ASP A 46 -1.13 43.84 17.54
C ASP A 46 -1.02 44.91 16.44
N GLY A 47 -1.26 44.53 15.18
CA GLY A 47 -1.13 45.40 14.01
C GLY A 47 -1.64 44.71 12.74
N PRO A 48 -1.52 45.34 11.55
CA PRO A 48 -1.93 44.73 10.29
C PRO A 48 -1.08 43.50 9.95
N TRP A 49 -1.72 42.33 9.82
CA TRP A 49 -1.14 41.07 9.37
C TRP A 49 -2.11 40.37 8.42
N GLU A 50 -1.59 39.63 7.44
CA GLU A 50 -2.35 39.00 6.34
C GLU A 50 -3.48 38.08 6.83
N ARG A 51 -3.26 37.36 7.94
CA ARG A 51 -4.22 36.40 8.52
C ARG A 51 -5.13 36.97 9.62
N ASN A 52 -5.12 38.28 9.84
CA ASN A 52 -5.92 38.91 10.91
C ASN A 52 -7.43 38.62 10.78
N ASP A 53 -8.02 38.77 9.59
CA ASP A 53 -9.46 38.59 9.40
C ASP A 53 -9.88 37.11 9.46
N GLU A 54 -9.01 36.19 9.03
CA GLU A 54 -9.16 34.74 9.19
C GLU A 54 -9.28 34.38 10.68
N ILE A 55 -8.25 34.73 11.47
CA ILE A 55 -8.13 34.31 12.86
C ILE A 55 -9.12 35.08 13.76
N LEU A 56 -9.40 36.37 13.49
CA LEU A 56 -10.49 37.10 14.18
C LEU A 56 -11.86 36.49 13.90
N THR A 57 -12.09 35.91 12.73
CA THR A 57 -13.37 35.27 12.40
C THR A 57 -13.48 33.91 13.09
N LEU A 58 -12.42 33.11 13.05
CA LEU A 58 -12.30 31.84 13.79
C LEU A 58 -12.57 32.02 15.30
N PHE A 59 -11.93 33.00 15.95
CA PHE A 59 -12.17 33.29 17.37
C PHE A 59 -13.59 33.79 17.64
N ARG A 60 -14.13 34.70 16.81
CA ARG A 60 -15.50 35.22 16.98
C ARG A 60 -16.55 34.11 16.84
N ASP A 61 -16.41 33.27 15.83
CA ASP A 61 -17.38 32.21 15.57
C ASP A 61 -17.26 31.08 16.59
N GLU A 62 -16.06 30.74 17.07
CA GLU A 62 -15.88 29.73 18.13
C GLU A 62 -16.40 30.22 19.49
N ILE A 63 -16.12 31.48 19.87
CA ILE A 63 -16.69 32.11 21.07
C ILE A 63 -18.22 32.10 20.99
N ARG A 64 -18.82 32.38 19.83
CA ARG A 64 -20.27 32.29 19.64
C ARG A 64 -20.76 30.84 19.79
N ARG A 65 -20.17 29.88 19.05
CA ARG A 65 -20.56 28.46 18.99
C ARG A 65 -20.55 27.78 20.36
N VAL A 66 -19.58 28.12 21.23
CA VAL A 66 -19.51 27.57 22.59
C VAL A 66 -20.60 28.15 23.50
N ASN A 67 -20.95 29.42 23.32
CA ASN A 67 -21.79 30.17 24.27
C ASN A 67 -23.26 30.32 23.82
N GLU A 68 -23.63 29.92 22.60
CA GLU A 68 -24.94 30.19 22.00
C GLU A 68 -26.16 29.64 22.76
N ASN A 69 -25.96 28.62 23.60
CA ASN A 69 -26.99 28.04 24.46
C ASN A 69 -27.20 28.83 25.77
N ASP A 70 -26.22 29.66 26.18
CA ASP A 70 -26.19 30.36 27.46
C ASP A 70 -26.30 31.90 27.32
N PHE A 71 -25.68 32.48 26.28
CA PHE A 71 -25.43 33.92 26.14
C PHE A 71 -25.62 34.44 24.70
N ASP A 72 -26.14 35.67 24.56
CA ASP A 72 -26.18 36.40 23.28
C ASP A 72 -24.86 37.17 23.12
N VAL A 73 -23.85 36.48 22.57
CA VAL A 73 -22.50 37.06 22.39
C VAL A 73 -22.41 37.88 21.12
N ARG A 74 -22.06 39.16 21.28
CA ARG A 74 -21.97 40.14 20.20
C ARG A 74 -20.57 40.76 20.13
N PHE A 75 -20.14 41.04 18.91
CA PHE A 75 -18.83 41.63 18.60
C PHE A 75 -19.05 42.98 17.90
N PRO A 76 -18.98 44.12 18.60
CA PRO A 76 -19.12 45.42 17.97
C PRO A 76 -17.86 45.74 17.15
N GLU A 77 -18.00 46.06 15.86
CA GLU A 77 -16.84 46.46 15.04
C GLU A 77 -16.17 47.75 15.56
N SER A 78 -16.90 48.61 16.28
CA SER A 78 -16.33 49.76 17.01
C SER A 78 -15.44 49.38 18.21
N ALA A 79 -15.43 48.10 18.58
CA ALA A 79 -14.61 47.51 19.63
C ALA A 79 -13.58 46.51 19.08
N ARG A 80 -13.34 46.50 17.76
CA ARG A 80 -12.17 45.90 17.11
C ARG A 80 -11.12 47.00 16.93
N LEU A 81 -10.09 46.98 17.77
CA LEU A 81 -9.00 47.96 17.75
C LEU A 81 -7.68 47.31 17.34
N SER A 82 -6.76 48.11 16.79
CA SER A 82 -5.42 47.64 16.39
C SER A 82 -4.34 48.57 16.95
N GLY A 83 -3.27 47.98 17.47
CA GLY A 83 -2.14 48.68 18.10
C GLY A 83 -0.97 48.96 17.17
N ALA A 84 -1.16 49.01 15.84
CA ALA A 84 -0.16 49.42 14.85
C ALA A 84 1.22 48.71 14.90
N HIS A 85 1.29 47.51 15.51
CA HIS A 85 2.51 46.78 15.86
C HIS A 85 3.42 47.48 16.88
N ASP A 86 2.88 48.32 17.78
CA ASP A 86 3.65 48.96 18.85
C ASP A 86 2.96 48.90 20.23
N GLY A 87 3.76 48.72 21.29
CA GLY A 87 3.26 48.58 22.67
C GLY A 87 2.42 49.77 23.15
N PRO A 88 2.87 51.04 23.01
CA PRO A 88 2.07 52.22 23.35
C PRO A 88 0.68 52.28 22.67
N SER A 89 0.58 51.97 21.39
CA SER A 89 -0.69 51.94 20.66
C SER A 89 -1.58 50.77 21.09
N VAL A 90 -1.00 49.60 21.35
CA VAL A 90 -1.70 48.47 22.01
C VAL A 90 -2.24 48.88 23.39
N GLN A 91 -1.44 49.57 24.21
CA GLN A 91 -1.88 50.06 25.52
C GLN A 91 -3.04 51.05 25.41
N ALA A 92 -2.99 51.98 24.45
CA ALA A 92 -4.09 52.92 24.21
C ALA A 92 -5.38 52.22 23.78
N ALA A 93 -5.30 51.18 22.93
CA ALA A 93 -6.43 50.35 22.53
C ALA A 93 -7.04 49.58 23.73
N LEU A 94 -6.20 48.98 24.57
CA LEU A 94 -6.63 48.32 25.81
C LEU A 94 -7.32 49.31 26.76
N ASP A 95 -6.75 50.50 26.99
CA ASP A 95 -7.36 51.54 27.82
C ASP A 95 -8.72 52.02 27.29
N GLN A 96 -8.87 52.14 25.97
CA GLN A 96 -10.15 52.47 25.33
C GLN A 96 -11.20 51.38 25.61
N LEU A 97 -10.88 50.10 25.40
CA LEU A 97 -11.81 49.01 25.68
C LEU A 97 -12.10 48.84 27.18
N PHE A 98 -11.14 49.10 28.06
CA PHE A 98 -11.36 49.09 29.51
C PHE A 98 -12.27 50.24 29.97
N SER A 99 -12.16 51.41 29.33
CA SER A 99 -12.98 52.59 29.64
C SER A 99 -14.42 52.51 29.10
N ASP A 100 -14.65 51.80 27.98
CA ASP A 100 -15.98 51.63 27.42
C ASP A 100 -16.86 50.74 28.33
N ARG A 101 -17.97 51.30 28.82
CA ARG A 101 -18.95 50.59 29.67
C ARG A 101 -19.90 49.67 28.89
N SER A 102 -19.87 49.69 27.56
CA SER A 102 -20.68 48.83 26.70
C SER A 102 -20.09 47.43 26.50
N ILE A 103 -18.78 47.27 26.76
CA ILE A 103 -18.01 46.03 26.56
C ILE A 103 -17.86 45.28 27.89
N ASP A 104 -18.31 44.02 27.94
CA ASP A 104 -18.28 43.16 29.12
C ASP A 104 -16.90 42.48 29.33
N LEU A 105 -16.24 42.08 28.23
CA LEU A 105 -15.00 41.28 28.22
C LEU A 105 -14.08 41.70 27.07
N VAL A 106 -12.76 41.58 27.25
CA VAL A 106 -11.76 41.87 26.22
C VAL A 106 -10.97 40.62 25.83
N VAL A 107 -10.73 40.43 24.54
CA VAL A 107 -9.77 39.44 24.03
C VAL A 107 -8.57 40.19 23.42
N ALA A 108 -7.37 39.90 23.90
CA ALA A 108 -6.14 40.55 23.46
C ALA A 108 -5.36 39.60 22.52
N MET A 109 -5.42 39.82 21.21
CA MET A 109 -4.95 38.89 20.18
C MET A 109 -3.63 39.31 19.54
N GLY A 110 -2.61 38.47 19.72
CA GLY A 110 -1.25 38.66 19.25
C GLY A 110 -0.26 38.75 20.41
N PRO A 111 1.06 38.52 20.17
CA PRO A 111 2.07 38.55 21.23
C PRO A 111 2.12 39.87 21.99
N ILE A 112 2.09 41.02 21.31
CA ILE A 112 2.19 42.34 21.96
C ILE A 112 0.90 42.64 22.75
N ALA A 113 -0.28 42.42 22.17
CA ALA A 113 -1.56 42.59 22.85
C ALA A 113 -1.68 41.70 24.10
N THR A 114 -1.23 40.46 24.00
CA THR A 114 -1.18 39.51 25.12
C THR A 114 -0.20 39.97 26.20
N LEU A 115 1.03 40.34 25.82
CA LEU A 115 2.08 40.81 26.74
C LEU A 115 1.65 42.07 27.52
N GLU A 116 1.04 43.05 26.84
CA GLU A 116 0.52 44.27 27.47
C GLU A 116 -0.67 43.99 28.40
N ALA A 117 -1.60 43.12 28.00
CA ALA A 117 -2.72 42.72 28.85
C ALA A 117 -2.25 41.96 30.10
N ALA A 118 -1.24 41.09 29.95
CA ALA A 118 -0.71 40.27 31.03
C ALA A 118 0.13 41.09 32.03
N ARG A 119 1.02 41.95 31.53
CA ARG A 119 1.93 42.82 32.33
C ARG A 119 1.34 44.19 32.66
N TRP A 120 0.05 44.43 32.37
CA TRP A 120 -0.68 45.67 32.68
C TRP A 120 -0.42 46.17 34.10
N GLU A 121 -0.11 47.46 34.30
CA GLU A 121 0.28 47.96 35.64
C GLU A 121 -0.91 48.20 36.59
N ARG A 122 -2.11 48.43 36.04
CA ARG A 122 -3.32 48.78 36.80
C ARG A 122 -4.15 47.53 37.14
N PRO A 123 -5.06 47.58 38.13
CA PRO A 123 -6.09 46.55 38.31
C PRO A 123 -6.96 46.45 37.04
N LEU A 124 -7.16 45.24 36.51
CA LEU A 124 -7.99 45.01 35.34
C LEU A 124 -9.47 45.14 35.74
N VAL A 125 -10.16 46.14 35.18
CA VAL A 125 -11.54 46.51 35.57
C VAL A 125 -12.64 45.62 34.99
N LYS A 126 -12.29 44.77 34.03
CA LYS A 126 -13.14 43.78 33.38
C LYS A 126 -12.31 42.56 32.96
N PRO A 127 -12.90 41.36 32.79
CA PRO A 127 -12.17 40.17 32.39
C PRO A 127 -11.44 40.32 31.06
N VAL A 128 -10.23 39.77 30.99
CA VAL A 128 -9.40 39.71 29.80
C VAL A 128 -8.98 38.27 29.54
N VAL A 129 -9.13 37.84 28.29
CA VAL A 129 -8.59 36.59 27.76
C VAL A 129 -7.46 36.95 26.79
N ALA A 130 -6.24 36.52 27.06
CA ALA A 130 -5.06 36.85 26.27
C ALA A 130 -4.48 35.57 25.63
N PRO A 131 -4.86 35.21 24.38
CA PRO A 131 -4.66 33.85 23.89
C PRO A 131 -3.23 33.50 23.46
N PHE A 132 -2.31 34.46 23.35
CA PHE A 132 -1.04 34.26 22.66
C PHE A 132 0.17 34.64 23.54
N VAL A 133 0.33 33.97 24.69
CA VAL A 133 1.60 33.93 25.43
C VAL A 133 2.51 32.91 24.75
N LEU A 134 3.74 33.31 24.42
CA LEU A 134 4.74 32.42 23.83
C LEU A 134 5.34 31.51 24.90
N ASP A 135 5.82 32.10 26.00
CA ASP A 135 6.37 31.41 27.17
C ASP A 135 6.34 32.37 28.37
N SER A 136 5.58 32.05 29.43
CA SER A 136 5.34 33.00 30.52
C SER A 136 6.60 33.31 31.36
N GLU A 137 7.58 32.39 31.41
CA GLU A 137 8.82 32.61 32.15
C GLU A 137 9.77 33.55 31.39
N THR A 138 9.87 33.37 30.07
CA THR A 138 10.68 34.20 29.17
C THR A 138 10.10 35.60 29.05
N GLU A 139 8.78 35.72 28.88
CA GLU A 139 8.09 37.01 28.76
C GLU A 139 7.90 37.75 30.10
N GLY A 140 8.17 37.08 31.23
CA GLY A 140 8.08 37.66 32.58
C GLY A 140 6.65 37.91 33.04
N ILE A 141 5.74 36.98 32.73
CA ILE A 141 4.31 37.03 33.03
C ILE A 141 4.02 36.26 34.33
N PRO A 142 3.20 36.80 35.26
CA PRO A 142 2.88 36.09 36.51
C PRO A 142 2.18 34.75 36.30
N ARG A 143 2.71 33.70 36.93
CA ARG A 143 2.17 32.33 36.95
C ARG A 143 2.20 31.80 38.39
N THR A 144 1.20 31.01 38.77
CA THR A 144 1.13 30.33 40.08
C THR A 144 1.65 28.90 39.99
N ASP A 145 2.07 28.34 41.13
CA ASP A 145 2.41 26.91 41.27
C ASP A 145 1.27 25.96 40.86
N GLN A 146 0.03 26.46 40.79
CA GLN A 146 -1.17 25.73 40.34
C GLN A 146 -1.42 25.86 38.83
N GLY A 147 -0.52 26.51 38.08
CA GLY A 147 -0.67 26.68 36.64
C GLY A 147 -1.77 27.67 36.25
N THR A 148 -2.04 28.68 37.07
CA THR A 148 -3.00 29.77 36.79
C THR A 148 -2.29 31.12 36.71
N SER A 149 -2.97 32.17 36.23
CA SER A 149 -2.42 33.54 36.22
C SER A 149 -2.28 34.14 37.63
N GLY A 150 -3.10 33.67 38.59
CA GLY A 150 -3.23 34.24 39.94
C GLY A 150 -3.74 35.68 39.98
N ARG A 151 -4.02 36.29 38.82
CA ARG A 151 -4.28 37.73 38.68
C ARG A 151 -5.76 38.00 38.45
N PRO A 152 -6.43 38.81 39.30
CA PRO A 152 -7.84 39.16 39.12
C PRO A 152 -8.13 39.70 37.71
N ASN A 153 -9.20 39.18 37.11
CA ASN A 153 -9.67 39.51 35.75
C ASN A 153 -8.69 39.22 34.60
N LEU A 154 -7.64 38.42 34.80
CA LEU A 154 -6.80 37.90 33.71
C LEU A 154 -6.85 36.38 33.63
N VAL A 155 -7.13 35.85 32.44
CA VAL A 155 -6.63 34.54 32.00
C VAL A 155 -5.80 34.76 30.73
N TYR A 156 -4.68 34.07 30.63
CA TYR A 156 -3.92 33.98 29.39
C TYR A 156 -3.88 32.52 28.94
N ILE A 157 -3.63 32.29 27.66
CA ILE A 157 -3.36 30.97 27.11
C ILE A 157 -1.88 30.96 26.75
N GLU A 158 -1.16 30.10 27.45
CA GLU A 158 0.24 29.76 27.19
C GLU A 158 0.28 28.50 26.33
N GLY A 159 1.26 28.45 25.41
CA GLY A 159 1.47 27.31 24.54
C GLY A 159 1.77 26.00 25.27
N PRO A 160 1.60 24.85 24.59
CA PRO A 160 1.94 23.55 25.17
C PRO A 160 3.44 23.27 25.16
N GLU A 161 4.13 23.80 24.14
CA GLU A 161 5.56 23.69 23.89
C GLU A 161 6.31 24.76 24.68
N THR A 162 7.32 24.36 25.45
CA THR A 162 8.42 25.28 25.77
C THR A 162 9.38 25.33 24.58
N ILE A 163 10.01 26.48 24.33
CA ILE A 163 11.03 26.61 23.27
C ILE A 163 12.17 25.58 23.47
N GLN A 164 12.44 25.17 24.71
CA GLN A 164 13.37 24.08 25.04
C GLN A 164 12.97 22.73 24.42
N GLU A 165 11.68 22.41 24.36
CA GLU A 165 11.19 21.13 23.84
C GLU A 165 11.20 21.09 22.31
N ASP A 166 10.84 22.19 21.66
CA ASP A 166 11.06 22.36 20.22
C ASP A 166 12.54 22.16 19.85
N LEU A 167 13.45 22.76 20.62
CA LEU A 167 14.89 22.65 20.35
C LEU A 167 15.43 21.23 20.59
N ASN A 168 14.82 20.47 21.52
CA ASN A 168 15.12 19.04 21.67
C ASN A 168 14.57 18.23 20.48
N ALA A 169 13.34 18.49 20.04
CA ALA A 169 12.75 17.84 18.87
C ALA A 169 13.56 18.15 17.60
N PHE A 170 13.99 19.40 17.42
CA PHE A 170 14.81 19.85 16.29
C PHE A 170 16.19 19.16 16.30
N ARG A 171 16.84 19.07 17.47
CA ARG A 171 18.12 18.35 17.66
C ARG A 171 18.03 16.85 17.35
N ASN A 172 16.86 16.23 17.48
CA ASN A 172 16.64 14.84 17.06
C ASN A 172 16.61 14.67 15.53
N ILE A 173 16.37 15.74 14.78
CA ILE A 173 16.32 15.75 13.30
C ILE A 173 17.70 16.15 12.72
N VAL A 174 18.32 17.19 13.28
CA VAL A 174 19.60 17.74 12.83
C VAL A 174 20.41 18.26 14.03
N ASP A 175 21.70 17.91 14.12
CA ASP A 175 22.62 18.50 15.10
C ASP A 175 23.08 19.90 14.66
N PHE A 176 23.05 20.87 15.58
CA PHE A 176 23.38 22.27 15.32
C PHE A 176 23.99 22.94 16.56
N ARG A 177 24.83 23.95 16.35
CA ARG A 177 25.59 24.64 17.40
C ARG A 177 25.17 26.10 17.59
N LYS A 178 24.92 26.84 16.50
CA LYS A 178 24.55 28.26 16.54
C LYS A 178 23.22 28.48 15.80
N LEU A 179 22.21 28.88 16.57
CA LEU A 179 20.83 29.03 16.12
C LEU A 179 20.51 30.48 15.76
N GLY A 180 20.04 30.73 14.54
CA GLY A 180 19.36 31.98 14.20
C GLY A 180 17.94 31.94 14.74
N PHE A 181 17.66 32.73 15.78
CA PHE A 181 16.32 32.87 16.36
C PHE A 181 15.65 34.13 15.79
N LEU A 182 14.63 33.93 14.96
CA LEU A 182 13.95 34.99 14.22
C LEU A 182 12.63 35.38 14.90
N LEU A 183 12.50 36.67 15.24
CA LEU A 183 11.27 37.25 15.78
C LEU A 183 10.99 38.65 15.20
N ASN A 184 9.74 39.11 15.32
CA ASN A 184 9.33 40.45 14.87
C ASN A 184 10.16 41.55 15.54
N GLN A 185 10.55 42.57 14.77
CA GLN A 185 11.33 43.71 15.28
C GLN A 185 10.67 44.39 16.49
N SER A 186 9.37 44.72 16.41
CA SER A 186 8.67 45.35 17.55
C SER A 186 8.65 44.49 18.80
N LEU A 187 8.61 43.15 18.66
CA LEU A 187 8.60 42.24 19.81
C LEU A 187 9.98 42.19 20.46
N ARG A 188 11.06 42.10 19.66
CA ARG A 188 12.46 42.19 20.15
C ARG A 188 12.68 43.49 20.94
N ASP A 189 12.26 44.62 20.37
CA ASP A 189 12.48 45.93 20.96
C ASP A 189 11.59 46.18 22.18
N ARG A 190 10.37 45.61 22.22
CA ARG A 190 9.49 45.63 23.41
C ARG A 190 10.01 44.76 24.55
N LEU A 191 10.47 43.54 24.27
CA LEU A 191 11.06 42.63 25.26
C LEU A 191 12.31 43.26 25.90
N ARG A 192 13.21 43.84 25.09
CA ARG A 192 14.36 44.63 25.59
C ARG A 192 13.92 45.80 26.48
N THR A 193 12.89 46.54 26.08
CA THR A 193 12.31 47.65 26.89
C THR A 193 11.74 47.17 28.23
N LEU A 194 11.22 45.94 28.28
CA LEU A 194 10.65 45.30 29.47
C LEU A 194 11.68 44.55 30.35
N GLY A 195 12.97 44.65 30.02
CA GLY A 195 14.08 44.05 30.76
C GLY A 195 14.30 42.55 30.48
N VAL A 196 13.73 42.01 29.41
CA VAL A 196 13.92 40.60 29.01
C VAL A 196 15.18 40.49 28.14
N ASP A 197 16.15 39.74 28.63
CA ASP A 197 17.37 39.35 27.91
C ASP A 197 17.19 37.93 27.36
N LEU A 198 17.02 37.83 26.03
CA LEU A 198 16.87 36.55 25.33
C LEU A 198 18.20 35.80 25.21
N ASP A 199 19.32 36.52 25.05
CA ASP A 199 20.63 35.91 24.82
C ASP A 199 21.07 35.10 26.05
N SER A 200 20.90 35.67 27.25
CA SER A 200 21.12 34.96 28.52
C SER A 200 20.14 33.79 28.75
N ARG A 201 18.91 33.86 28.22
CA ARG A 201 17.92 32.77 28.33
C ARG A 201 18.30 31.57 27.46
N PHE A 202 18.69 31.76 26.21
CA PHE A 202 19.13 30.66 25.34
C PHE A 202 20.46 30.04 25.78
N GLN A 203 21.39 30.83 26.33
CA GLN A 203 22.61 30.28 26.94
C GLN A 203 22.31 29.36 28.12
N ALA A 204 21.27 29.64 28.92
CA ALA A 204 20.83 28.76 30.00
C ALA A 204 20.23 27.42 29.49
N LEU A 205 19.75 27.37 28.24
CA LEU A 205 19.30 26.15 27.55
C LEU A 205 20.44 25.41 26.83
N GLY A 206 21.69 25.89 26.89
CA GLY A 206 22.83 25.28 26.21
C GLY A 206 22.75 25.43 24.69
N VAL A 207 22.41 26.63 24.21
CA VAL A 207 22.32 27.00 22.79
C VAL A 207 23.09 28.30 22.59
N ASP A 208 23.99 28.35 21.59
CA ASP A 208 24.52 29.63 21.10
C ASP A 208 23.50 30.22 20.13
N VAL A 209 23.13 31.49 20.28
CA VAL A 209 21.98 32.08 19.58
C VAL A 209 22.33 33.42 18.95
N GLN A 210 21.75 33.68 17.78
CA GLN A 210 21.71 35.01 17.16
C GLN A 210 20.25 35.47 17.06
N VAL A 211 19.88 36.50 17.83
CA VAL A 211 18.50 37.03 17.90
C VAL A 211 18.25 38.07 16.79
N VAL A 212 17.86 37.57 15.62
CA VAL A 212 17.61 38.35 14.40
C VAL A 212 16.22 38.98 14.43
N ALA A 213 16.13 40.29 14.20
CA ALA A 213 14.83 40.94 13.98
C ALA A 213 14.38 40.78 12.53
N VAL A 214 13.12 40.40 12.38
CA VAL A 214 12.42 40.41 11.10
C VAL A 214 11.48 41.61 11.06
N GLY A 215 11.74 42.51 10.11
CA GLY A 215 10.86 43.62 9.77
C GLY A 215 9.91 43.25 8.63
N SER A 216 9.83 44.10 7.61
CA SER A 216 8.93 43.89 6.46
C SER A 216 9.56 43.17 5.26
N SER A 217 10.88 42.91 5.26
CA SER A 217 11.61 42.30 4.14
C SER A 217 12.31 41.00 4.54
N ALA A 218 12.25 39.99 3.68
CA ALA A 218 13.02 38.76 3.81
C ALA A 218 14.53 38.96 3.55
N ASP A 219 14.89 39.80 2.58
CA ASP A 219 16.29 40.01 2.17
C ASP A 219 17.10 40.69 3.30
N GLU A 220 16.48 41.60 4.04
CA GLU A 220 17.09 42.26 5.21
C GLU A 220 17.35 41.25 6.34
N ALA A 221 16.38 40.38 6.66
CA ALA A 221 16.53 39.33 7.67
C ALA A 221 17.57 38.26 7.26
N LEU A 222 17.63 37.92 5.96
CA LEU A 222 18.64 37.01 5.40
C LEU A 222 20.05 37.63 5.37
N ALA A 223 20.17 38.94 5.54
CA ALA A 223 21.44 39.67 5.62
C ALA A 223 21.89 40.00 7.07
N GLU A 224 20.97 40.01 8.04
CA GLU A 224 21.30 40.12 9.48
C GLU A 224 21.88 38.79 10.04
N LEU A 225 21.60 37.64 9.40
CA LEU A 225 22.15 36.32 9.78
C LEU A 225 23.68 36.20 9.60
N ASP A 226 24.38 35.78 10.66
CA ASP A 226 25.83 35.55 10.64
C ASP A 226 26.21 34.32 9.76
N PRO A 227 27.41 34.30 9.13
CA PRO A 227 27.86 33.19 8.27
C PRO A 227 28.15 31.85 8.98
N ASP A 228 28.08 31.79 10.31
CA ASP A 228 28.36 30.63 11.16
C ASP A 228 27.10 30.06 11.85
N VAL A 229 25.92 30.62 11.59
CA VAL A 229 24.63 30.03 11.95
C VAL A 229 24.43 28.72 11.18
N ASP A 230 24.18 27.61 11.89
CA ASP A 230 23.97 26.28 11.30
C ASP A 230 22.53 25.73 11.46
N ALA A 231 21.62 26.47 12.10
CA ALA A 231 20.17 26.20 12.11
C ALA A 231 19.31 27.45 12.33
N ILE A 232 18.03 27.40 11.96
CA ILE A 232 17.04 28.48 12.11
C ILE A 232 15.85 28.04 12.96
N TYR A 233 15.40 28.89 13.88
CA TYR A 233 14.12 28.77 14.58
C TYR A 233 13.31 30.06 14.40
N LEU A 234 12.02 29.95 14.09
CA LEU A 234 11.12 31.09 13.88
C LEU A 234 9.89 31.03 14.79
N VAL A 235 9.61 32.16 15.45
CA VAL A 235 8.31 32.47 16.07
C VAL A 235 7.43 33.24 15.05
N PRO A 236 6.11 33.45 15.29
CA PRO A 236 5.20 33.97 14.26
C PRO A 236 5.60 35.36 13.70
N LEU A 237 6.05 35.40 12.44
CA LEU A 237 6.63 36.61 11.80
C LEU A 237 5.57 37.54 11.20
N ILE A 238 4.65 38.04 12.04
CA ILE A 238 3.48 38.85 11.68
C ILE A 238 3.78 40.22 11.00
N GLN A 239 5.04 40.65 10.94
CA GLN A 239 5.45 41.92 10.32
C GLN A 239 5.90 41.80 8.85
N LEU A 240 6.11 40.58 8.34
CA LEU A 240 6.52 40.37 6.95
C LEU A 240 5.42 40.74 5.96
N GLY A 241 5.83 41.27 4.80
CA GLY A 241 4.92 41.54 3.69
C GLY A 241 4.39 40.26 3.01
N PRO A 242 3.24 40.32 2.31
CA PRO A 242 2.70 39.18 1.56
C PRO A 242 3.73 38.61 0.57
N GLY A 243 3.99 37.30 0.66
CA GLY A 243 4.98 36.60 -0.15
C GLY A 243 6.46 36.91 0.17
N GLU A 244 6.76 37.67 1.23
CA GLU A 244 8.14 37.77 1.76
C GLU A 244 8.52 36.50 2.53
N PHE A 245 7.59 35.91 3.30
CA PHE A 245 7.84 34.68 4.07
C PHE A 245 8.28 33.50 3.19
N ASP A 246 7.69 33.34 2.01
CA ASP A 246 8.07 32.27 1.08
C ASP A 246 9.46 32.52 0.45
N ARG A 247 9.87 33.79 0.28
CA ARG A 247 11.25 34.16 -0.09
C ARG A 247 12.24 33.90 1.05
N LEU A 248 11.84 34.17 2.30
CA LEU A 248 12.62 33.85 3.49
C LEU A 248 12.88 32.33 3.60
N ILE A 249 11.86 31.50 3.34
CA ILE A 249 11.98 30.04 3.21
C ILE A 249 12.97 29.64 2.10
N GLN A 250 12.83 30.18 0.89
CA GLN A 250 13.78 29.88 -0.19
C GLN A 250 15.21 30.28 0.18
N GLY A 251 15.41 31.41 0.86
CA GLY A 251 16.72 31.83 1.36
C GLY A 251 17.32 30.87 2.39
N PHE A 252 16.50 30.20 3.23
CA PHE A 252 17.00 29.12 4.09
C PHE A 252 17.40 27.89 3.27
N ILE A 253 16.57 27.48 2.29
CA ILE A 253 16.82 26.31 1.45
C ILE A 253 18.09 26.49 0.59
N GLU A 254 18.27 27.65 -0.03
CA GLU A 254 19.47 27.99 -0.82
C GLU A 254 20.74 28.01 0.03
N LYS A 255 20.65 28.54 1.26
CA LYS A 255 21.75 28.50 2.25
C LYS A 255 21.93 27.13 2.92
N LYS A 256 21.04 26.16 2.64
CA LYS A 256 20.94 24.84 3.28
C LYS A 256 20.76 24.87 4.80
N LEU A 257 20.14 25.93 5.31
CA LEU A 257 19.85 26.07 6.73
C LEU A 257 18.62 25.22 7.09
N PRO A 258 18.75 24.23 7.99
CA PRO A 258 17.59 23.55 8.55
C PRO A 258 16.77 24.54 9.37
N SER A 259 15.44 24.41 9.34
CA SER A 259 14.51 25.41 9.89
C SER A 259 13.37 24.79 10.70
N PHE A 260 13.03 25.40 11.84
CA PHE A 260 11.98 24.92 12.73
C PHE A 260 10.97 26.02 13.06
N SER A 261 9.67 25.73 13.00
CA SER A 261 8.60 26.70 13.31
C SER A 261 7.81 26.34 14.57
N TYR A 262 7.59 27.37 15.39
CA TYR A 262 6.65 27.39 16.51
C TYR A 262 5.16 27.29 16.09
N LEU A 263 4.81 27.73 14.86
CA LEU A 263 3.47 27.47 14.31
C LEU A 263 3.33 26.04 13.77
N GLY A 264 4.46 25.35 13.58
CA GLY A 264 4.56 23.99 13.07
C GLY A 264 3.89 23.82 11.71
N ARG A 265 2.88 22.95 11.64
CA ARG A 265 2.32 22.39 10.39
C ARG A 265 2.11 23.42 9.27
N GLU A 266 1.55 24.58 9.58
CA GLU A 266 1.21 25.63 8.59
C GLU A 266 2.43 26.20 7.87
N ASP A 267 3.57 26.30 8.55
CA ASP A 267 4.83 26.77 7.96
C ASP A 267 5.63 25.61 7.35
N VAL A 268 5.50 24.40 7.91
CA VAL A 268 6.10 23.18 7.36
C VAL A 268 5.48 22.86 5.99
N GLU A 269 4.17 23.06 5.80
CA GLU A 269 3.50 22.96 4.50
C GLU A 269 3.98 24.00 3.47
N ARG A 270 4.62 25.11 3.91
CA ARG A 270 5.22 26.13 3.03
C ARG A 270 6.69 25.91 2.72
N GLY A 271 7.37 24.99 3.41
CA GLY A 271 8.78 24.66 3.18
C GLY A 271 9.74 24.94 4.35
N ILE A 272 9.23 25.20 5.56
CA ILE A 272 10.05 25.02 6.77
C ILE A 272 10.31 23.52 6.97
N LEU A 273 11.52 23.16 7.42
CA LEU A 273 11.92 21.75 7.54
C LEU A 273 11.04 20.99 8.54
N ALA A 274 10.78 21.56 9.72
CA ALA A 274 10.05 20.88 10.79
C ALA A 274 9.31 21.82 11.76
N GLY A 275 8.49 21.25 12.65
CA GLY A 275 7.85 21.95 13.75
C GLY A 275 7.03 20.99 14.62
N LEU A 276 6.83 21.28 15.90
CA LEU A 276 6.33 20.28 16.88
C LEU A 276 4.80 20.07 16.89
N THR A 277 4.08 20.71 15.97
CA THR A 277 2.63 20.54 15.79
C THR A 277 2.28 19.98 14.41
N ALA A 278 1.27 19.09 14.35
CA ALA A 278 0.72 18.52 13.12
C ALA A 278 -0.66 19.05 12.73
N GLU A 279 -1.20 20.00 13.50
CA GLU A 279 -2.41 20.77 13.19
C GLU A 279 -2.16 22.26 13.48
N SER A 280 -2.97 23.13 12.85
CA SER A 280 -2.96 24.56 13.16
C SER A 280 -3.23 24.80 14.66
N ILE A 281 -2.44 25.67 15.28
CA ILE A 281 -2.66 26.04 16.69
C ILE A 281 -3.92 26.91 16.87
N PHE A 282 -4.30 27.67 15.83
CA PHE A 282 -5.33 28.71 15.95
C PHE A 282 -6.73 28.18 16.31
N PRO A 283 -7.26 27.06 15.75
CA PRO A 283 -8.53 26.48 16.17
C PRO A 283 -8.52 25.99 17.63
N ARG A 284 -7.41 25.40 18.08
CA ARG A 284 -7.24 24.91 19.45
C ARG A 284 -7.26 26.07 20.46
N TYR A 285 -6.55 27.14 20.13
CA TYR A 285 -6.50 28.38 20.92
C TYR A 285 -7.85 29.12 20.91
N ALA A 286 -8.55 29.17 19.77
CA ALA A 286 -9.90 29.74 19.65
C ALA A 286 -10.90 28.97 20.53
N ARG A 287 -10.87 27.63 20.49
CA ARG A 287 -11.72 26.77 21.33
C ARG A 287 -11.41 26.96 22.82
N ARG A 288 -10.12 27.05 23.18
CA ARG A 288 -9.71 27.31 24.57
C ARG A 288 -10.21 28.67 25.06
N ALA A 289 -10.01 29.74 24.27
CA ALA A 289 -10.49 31.07 24.60
C ALA A 289 -12.03 31.12 24.71
N ALA A 290 -12.75 30.42 23.85
CA ALA A 290 -14.21 30.32 23.89
C ALA A 290 -14.73 29.63 25.16
N LEU A 291 -14.06 28.57 25.62
CA LEU A 291 -14.37 27.89 26.88
C LEU A 291 -14.01 28.75 28.11
N ASP A 292 -12.89 29.48 28.07
CA ASP A 292 -12.53 30.39 29.16
C ASP A 292 -13.49 31.59 29.25
N VAL A 293 -13.94 32.14 28.11
CA VAL A 293 -15.04 33.11 28.05
C VAL A 293 -16.30 32.53 28.70
N GLN A 294 -16.71 31.30 28.34
CA GLN A 294 -17.91 30.66 28.91
C GLN A 294 -17.79 30.51 30.44
N ARG A 295 -16.65 30.01 30.94
CA ARG A 295 -16.40 29.84 32.38
C ARG A 295 -16.43 31.17 33.14
N ILE A 296 -15.83 32.22 32.58
CA ILE A 296 -15.88 33.59 33.13
C ILE A 296 -17.32 34.11 33.19
N LEU A 297 -18.12 33.91 32.12
CA LEU A 297 -19.51 34.38 32.05
C LEU A 297 -20.45 33.59 32.97
N LEU A 298 -20.17 32.31 33.21
CA LEU A 298 -20.82 31.47 34.22
C LEU A 298 -20.38 31.80 35.67
N GLY A 299 -19.38 32.68 35.85
CA GLY A 299 -18.98 33.25 37.14
C GLY A 299 -17.71 32.68 37.76
N GLU A 300 -16.93 31.87 37.03
CA GLU A 300 -15.62 31.40 37.50
C GLU A 300 -14.57 32.53 37.41
N PRO A 301 -13.79 32.81 38.47
CA PRO A 301 -12.78 33.86 38.44
C PRO A 301 -11.66 33.53 37.44
N ALA A 302 -11.40 34.42 36.47
CA ALA A 302 -10.35 34.26 35.46
C ALA A 302 -8.96 33.92 36.06
N ALA A 303 -8.65 34.46 37.25
CA ALA A 303 -7.44 34.22 38.02
C ALA A 303 -7.19 32.73 38.39
N ASN A 304 -8.26 31.92 38.41
CA ASN A 304 -8.26 30.52 38.80
C ASN A 304 -8.26 29.56 37.59
N LEU A 305 -8.40 30.09 36.37
CA LEU A 305 -8.40 29.28 35.16
C LEU A 305 -6.97 28.80 34.85
N PRO A 306 -6.78 27.52 34.45
CA PRO A 306 -5.46 27.00 34.12
C PRO A 306 -4.98 27.61 32.80
N VAL A 307 -3.79 28.22 32.79
CA VAL A 307 -3.31 29.02 31.64
C VAL A 307 -2.67 28.19 30.52
N ALA A 308 -2.10 27.03 30.85
CA ALA A 308 -1.51 26.15 29.86
C ALA A 308 -2.60 25.47 29.00
N ILE A 309 -2.42 25.46 27.68
CA ILE A 309 -3.17 24.58 26.79
C ILE A 309 -2.49 23.19 26.72
N SER A 310 -3.28 22.16 26.41
CA SER A 310 -2.81 20.78 26.37
C SER A 310 -1.79 20.53 25.27
N ARG A 311 -0.81 19.67 25.54
CA ARG A 311 0.18 19.24 24.55
C ARG A 311 -0.42 18.33 23.49
N ASN A 312 -0.02 18.57 22.24
CA ASN A 312 -0.09 17.61 21.14
C ASN A 312 1.31 17.58 20.54
N GLU A 313 2.13 16.62 21.00
CA GLU A 313 3.56 16.49 20.66
C GLU A 313 3.71 15.70 19.34
N GLU A 314 3.06 16.16 18.27
CA GLU A 314 3.10 15.52 16.96
C GLU A 314 3.93 16.34 15.96
N LEU A 315 5.17 15.91 15.80
CA LEU A 315 6.15 16.50 14.88
C LEU A 315 5.63 16.52 13.43
N SER A 316 5.76 17.66 12.74
CA SER A 316 5.65 17.77 11.28
C SER A 316 7.04 17.81 10.64
N LEU A 317 7.20 17.20 9.46
CA LEU A 317 8.47 17.18 8.72
C LEU A 317 8.24 17.33 7.20
N ASN A 318 8.83 18.36 6.59
CA ASN A 318 8.76 18.60 5.15
C ASN A 318 9.88 17.86 4.41
N MET A 319 9.53 16.76 3.74
CA MET A 319 10.49 15.93 3.02
C MET A 319 11.00 16.56 1.72
N ALA A 320 10.31 17.54 1.13
CA ALA A 320 10.88 18.36 0.05
C ALA A 320 12.11 19.13 0.54
N THR A 321 11.99 19.71 1.74
CA THR A 321 13.02 20.52 2.39
C THR A 321 14.18 19.64 2.85
N VAL A 322 13.89 18.48 3.48
CA VAL A 322 14.90 17.43 3.78
C VAL A 322 15.74 17.11 2.55
N ARG A 323 15.09 16.83 1.39
CA ARG A 323 15.74 16.52 0.11
C ARG A 323 16.57 17.70 -0.42
N ALA A 324 16.06 18.93 -0.34
CA ALA A 324 16.70 20.12 -0.91
C ALA A 324 17.96 20.55 -0.15
N ILE A 325 17.91 20.57 1.19
CA ILE A 325 19.07 20.96 2.01
C ILE A 325 20.09 19.82 2.18
N GLY A 326 19.63 18.56 2.12
CA GLY A 326 20.46 17.36 2.24
C GLY A 326 20.52 16.79 3.66
N VAL A 327 19.41 16.85 4.40
CA VAL A 327 19.28 16.27 5.74
C VAL A 327 18.88 14.79 5.65
N HIS A 328 19.25 13.99 6.65
CA HIS A 328 18.98 12.56 6.73
C HIS A 328 18.38 12.18 8.10
N PRO A 329 17.06 12.35 8.28
CA PRO A 329 16.39 12.05 9.55
C PRO A 329 16.44 10.56 9.88
N SER A 330 16.40 10.22 11.17
CA SER A 330 16.37 8.82 11.61
C SER A 330 15.03 8.13 11.28
N PHE A 331 15.02 6.80 11.22
CA PHE A 331 13.76 6.03 11.09
C PHE A 331 12.78 6.27 12.25
N GLU A 332 13.29 6.65 13.43
CA GLU A 332 12.48 7.04 14.58
C GLU A 332 11.74 8.36 14.28
N VAL A 333 12.46 9.40 13.85
CA VAL A 333 11.87 10.67 13.38
C VAL A 333 10.89 10.46 12.22
N LEU A 334 11.22 9.61 11.24
CA LEU A 334 10.32 9.33 10.10
C LEU A 334 9.08 8.49 10.46
N THR A 335 9.07 7.82 11.63
CA THR A 335 7.90 7.11 12.17
C THR A 335 7.07 7.99 13.10
N GLU A 336 7.73 8.97 13.74
CA GLU A 336 7.09 9.93 14.61
C GLU A 336 6.40 11.05 13.83
N ALA A 337 7.06 11.59 12.81
CA ALA A 337 6.59 12.76 12.09
C ALA A 337 5.40 12.51 11.16
N VAL A 338 4.47 13.46 11.14
CA VAL A 338 3.53 13.66 10.03
C VAL A 338 4.32 14.24 8.85
N ILE A 339 4.39 13.44 7.78
CA ILE A 339 5.24 13.74 6.63
C ILE A 339 4.52 14.66 5.63
N VAL A 340 5.08 15.83 5.41
CA VAL A 340 4.71 16.78 4.35
C VAL A 340 5.58 16.52 3.12
N ASP A 341 4.97 16.53 1.93
CA ASP A 341 5.55 16.09 0.64
C ASP A 341 6.33 14.74 0.71
N PRO A 342 5.67 13.64 1.13
CA PRO A 342 6.33 12.34 1.33
C PRO A 342 6.96 11.77 0.05
N THR A 343 6.42 12.11 -1.12
CA THR A 343 6.79 11.49 -2.39
C THR A 343 8.01 12.17 -3.01
N PRO A 344 9.01 11.45 -3.54
CA PRO A 344 10.01 12.05 -4.42
C PRO A 344 9.32 12.48 -5.73
N SER A 345 9.41 13.75 -6.10
CA SER A 345 8.99 14.21 -7.44
C SER A 345 10.02 13.74 -8.47
N PRO A 346 9.74 12.60 -9.13
CA PRO A 346 9.14 12.62 -10.47
C PRO A 346 7.70 12.11 -10.47
N ALA A 347 7.09 12.05 -11.67
CA ALA A 347 5.77 11.42 -11.84
C ALA A 347 5.85 9.91 -11.53
N VAL A 348 5.41 9.53 -10.34
CA VAL A 348 5.30 8.12 -9.92
C VAL A 348 4.32 7.40 -10.85
N ARG A 349 4.74 6.27 -11.42
CA ARG A 349 3.87 5.46 -12.28
C ARG A 349 2.76 4.83 -11.43
N GLU A 350 1.53 5.26 -11.68
CA GLU A 350 0.35 4.55 -11.22
C GLU A 350 0.25 3.22 -11.97
N ILE A 351 -0.08 2.13 -11.27
CA ILE A 351 -0.37 0.82 -11.86
C ILE A 351 -1.68 0.27 -11.30
N GLY A 352 -2.52 -0.26 -12.19
CA GLY A 352 -3.69 -1.06 -11.86
C GLY A 352 -3.42 -2.55 -11.79
N LEU A 353 -4.45 -3.33 -11.50
CA LEU A 353 -4.37 -4.79 -11.52
C LEU A 353 -4.16 -5.29 -12.97
N LEU A 354 -4.90 -4.72 -13.93
CA LEU A 354 -4.74 -5.05 -15.36
C LEU A 354 -3.33 -4.74 -15.90
N ASP A 355 -2.73 -3.60 -15.50
CA ASP A 355 -1.38 -3.21 -15.89
C ASP A 355 -0.33 -4.25 -15.45
N VAL A 356 -0.50 -4.79 -14.24
CA VAL A 356 0.37 -5.84 -13.67
C VAL A 356 0.23 -7.14 -14.47
N PHE A 357 -0.99 -7.58 -14.80
CA PHE A 357 -1.21 -8.78 -15.60
C PHE A 357 -0.60 -8.69 -17.00
N GLU A 358 -0.84 -7.59 -17.72
CA GLU A 358 -0.27 -7.40 -19.06
C GLU A 358 1.27 -7.37 -19.03
N GLU A 359 1.85 -6.65 -18.07
CA GLU A 359 3.29 -6.49 -18.00
C GLU A 359 3.99 -7.76 -17.52
N ALA A 360 3.41 -8.52 -16.58
CA ALA A 360 3.90 -9.84 -16.18
C ALA A 360 3.92 -10.81 -17.38
N VAL A 361 2.78 -10.99 -18.05
CA VAL A 361 2.67 -11.91 -19.21
C VAL A 361 3.57 -11.49 -20.38
N ARG A 362 3.83 -10.18 -20.55
CA ARG A 362 4.70 -9.64 -21.61
C ARG A 362 6.19 -9.75 -21.30
N MET A 363 6.59 -9.60 -20.03
CA MET A 363 8.00 -9.46 -19.62
C MET A 363 8.58 -10.71 -18.95
N ASN A 364 7.75 -11.65 -18.50
CA ASN A 364 8.21 -12.81 -17.74
C ASN A 364 9.20 -13.70 -18.53
N ARG A 365 10.37 -13.93 -17.93
CA ARG A 365 11.50 -14.66 -18.54
C ARG A 365 11.28 -16.16 -18.64
N ASP A 366 10.52 -16.74 -17.72
CA ASP A 366 10.20 -18.17 -17.68
C ASP A 366 9.17 -18.49 -18.79
N LEU A 367 8.18 -17.62 -19.02
CA LEU A 367 7.29 -17.71 -20.17
C LEU A 367 8.05 -17.59 -21.51
N LEU A 368 9.00 -16.65 -21.62
CA LEU A 368 9.86 -16.51 -22.79
C LEU A 368 10.75 -17.74 -23.03
N ALA A 369 11.20 -18.39 -21.97
CA ALA A 369 11.93 -19.66 -22.05
C ALA A 369 11.02 -20.82 -22.48
N LYS A 370 9.78 -20.89 -21.97
CA LYS A 370 8.80 -21.92 -22.33
C LYS A 370 8.32 -21.79 -23.78
N ASP A 371 8.10 -20.56 -24.24
CA ASP A 371 7.82 -20.21 -25.64
C ASP A 371 9.01 -20.57 -26.57
N ALA A 372 10.25 -20.40 -26.10
CA ALA A 372 11.42 -20.93 -26.81
C ALA A 372 11.44 -22.48 -26.86
N GLU A 373 10.95 -23.18 -25.83
CA GLU A 373 10.78 -24.64 -25.88
C GLU A 373 9.71 -25.07 -26.89
N VAL A 374 8.57 -24.36 -26.95
CA VAL A 374 7.50 -24.59 -27.94
C VAL A 374 8.05 -24.44 -29.37
N ARG A 375 8.84 -23.40 -29.65
CA ARG A 375 9.55 -23.24 -30.94
C ARG A 375 10.57 -24.34 -31.20
N ALA A 376 11.33 -24.77 -30.19
CA ALA A 376 12.25 -25.90 -30.33
C ALA A 376 11.49 -27.20 -30.67
N GLY A 377 10.30 -27.39 -30.10
CA GLY A 377 9.39 -28.49 -30.41
C GLY A 377 8.89 -28.48 -31.86
N GLN A 378 8.56 -27.32 -32.42
CA GLN A 378 8.21 -27.19 -33.85
C GLN A 378 9.37 -27.67 -34.76
N ASN A 379 10.61 -27.35 -34.38
CA ASN A 379 11.79 -27.86 -35.09
C ASN A 379 11.99 -29.38 -34.91
N ARG A 380 11.57 -29.99 -33.79
CA ARG A 380 11.55 -31.46 -33.61
C ARG A 380 10.58 -32.14 -34.61
N ILE A 381 9.43 -31.52 -34.93
CA ILE A 381 8.55 -31.99 -36.02
C ILE A 381 9.29 -31.93 -37.37
N GLY A 382 10.08 -30.88 -37.61
CA GLY A 382 10.96 -30.77 -38.78
C GLY A 382 11.94 -31.95 -38.88
N THR A 383 12.66 -32.26 -37.80
CA THR A 383 13.58 -33.40 -37.71
C THR A 383 12.88 -34.76 -37.86
N ALA A 384 11.68 -34.92 -37.31
CA ALA A 384 10.88 -36.13 -37.49
C ALA A 384 10.43 -36.30 -38.95
N ARG A 385 10.04 -35.20 -39.62
CA ARG A 385 9.69 -35.17 -41.05
C ARG A 385 10.91 -35.44 -41.94
N ALA A 386 12.10 -34.98 -41.57
CA ALA A 386 13.32 -35.18 -42.35
C ALA A 386 13.62 -36.67 -42.61
N ARG A 387 13.26 -37.57 -41.67
CA ARG A 387 13.38 -39.04 -41.83
C ARG A 387 12.51 -39.63 -42.95
N LEU A 388 11.58 -38.87 -43.51
CA LEU A 388 10.74 -39.24 -44.66
C LEU A 388 11.21 -38.58 -45.97
N LEU A 389 12.29 -37.78 -45.94
CA LEU A 389 12.88 -37.08 -47.08
C LEU A 389 14.18 -37.76 -47.54
N PRO A 390 14.68 -37.48 -48.75
CA PRO A 390 15.87 -38.13 -49.26
C PRO A 390 17.10 -37.69 -48.47
N GLN A 391 17.83 -38.64 -47.89
CA GLN A 391 19.15 -38.41 -47.32
C GLN A 391 20.19 -38.65 -48.42
N VAL A 392 21.19 -37.77 -48.53
CA VAL A 392 22.31 -37.92 -49.46
C VAL A 392 23.60 -37.72 -48.68
N ASP A 393 24.31 -38.81 -48.45
CA ASP A 393 25.58 -38.84 -47.75
C ASP A 393 26.72 -38.94 -48.78
N ALA A 394 27.82 -38.23 -48.56
CA ALA A 394 29.04 -38.36 -49.34
C ALA A 394 30.19 -38.79 -48.42
N SER A 395 30.96 -39.80 -48.83
CA SER A 395 32.06 -40.36 -48.05
C SER A 395 33.34 -40.49 -48.86
N LEU A 396 34.48 -40.39 -48.19
CA LEU A 396 35.80 -40.65 -48.74
C LEU A 396 36.47 -41.69 -47.83
N THR A 397 36.77 -42.86 -48.37
CA THR A 397 37.33 -43.99 -47.64
C THR A 397 38.75 -44.27 -48.14
N GLY A 398 39.74 -44.10 -47.26
CA GLY A 398 41.09 -44.62 -47.47
C GLY A 398 41.21 -45.99 -46.83
N LEU A 399 41.54 -47.01 -47.62
CA LEU A 399 41.81 -48.37 -47.17
C LEU A 399 43.30 -48.67 -47.33
N LEU A 400 43.91 -49.21 -46.29
CA LEU A 400 45.23 -49.84 -46.30
C LEU A 400 45.04 -51.30 -45.86
N ILE A 401 45.57 -52.24 -46.63
CA ILE A 401 45.67 -53.67 -46.26
C ILE A 401 47.15 -54.11 -46.28
N ASP A 402 47.42 -55.29 -45.75
CA ASP A 402 48.77 -55.86 -45.74
C ASP A 402 49.27 -56.17 -47.16
N GLU A 403 50.58 -56.06 -47.37
CA GLU A 403 51.24 -56.22 -48.67
C GLU A 403 51.10 -57.67 -49.17
N ASP A 404 51.22 -58.64 -48.25
CA ASP A 404 51.10 -60.07 -48.57
C ASP A 404 49.67 -60.45 -49.01
N ARG A 405 48.67 -59.86 -48.36
CA ARG A 405 47.25 -60.00 -48.68
C ARG A 405 46.91 -59.32 -50.01
N ALA A 406 47.46 -58.14 -50.28
CA ALA A 406 47.28 -57.45 -51.56
C ALA A 406 47.92 -58.24 -52.72
N ALA A 407 49.13 -58.77 -52.52
CA ALA A 407 49.79 -59.64 -53.49
C ALA A 407 49.02 -60.96 -53.71
N ALA A 408 48.50 -61.57 -52.63
CA ALA A 408 47.67 -62.78 -52.70
C ALA A 408 46.30 -62.56 -53.37
N SER A 409 45.87 -61.32 -53.60
CA SER A 409 44.60 -60.99 -54.24
C SER A 409 44.56 -61.27 -55.76
N LEU A 410 45.72 -61.55 -56.38
CA LEU A 410 45.86 -61.69 -57.85
C LEU A 410 45.28 -60.49 -58.62
N GLY A 411 45.54 -59.27 -58.14
CA GLY A 411 45.11 -58.03 -58.78
C GLY A 411 43.69 -57.57 -58.45
N SER A 412 43.01 -58.22 -57.49
CA SER A 412 41.63 -57.88 -57.09
C SER A 412 41.52 -56.98 -55.86
N GLN A 413 42.61 -56.77 -55.11
CA GLN A 413 42.71 -55.80 -54.02
C GLN A 413 44.10 -55.15 -54.01
N ALA A 414 44.16 -53.82 -54.14
CA ALA A 414 45.38 -53.06 -53.95
C ALA A 414 45.73 -52.94 -52.45
N GLU A 415 47.03 -52.78 -52.15
CA GLU A 415 47.54 -52.47 -50.82
C GLU A 415 46.92 -51.19 -50.27
N ARG A 416 46.78 -50.16 -51.13
CA ARG A 416 46.19 -48.86 -50.83
C ARG A 416 45.12 -48.55 -51.86
N THR A 417 43.92 -48.22 -51.38
CA THR A 417 42.80 -47.73 -52.20
C THR A 417 42.24 -46.47 -51.57
N VAL A 418 41.99 -45.44 -52.38
CA VAL A 418 41.18 -44.28 -52.00
C VAL A 418 39.92 -44.30 -52.85
N SER A 419 38.75 -44.47 -52.23
CA SER A 419 37.46 -44.44 -52.91
C SER A 419 36.56 -43.34 -52.36
N ALA A 420 35.79 -42.70 -53.24
CA ALA A 420 34.74 -41.76 -52.87
C ALA A 420 33.37 -42.34 -53.24
N SER A 421 32.39 -42.25 -52.35
CA SER A 421 31.02 -42.66 -52.64
C SER A 421 30.00 -41.58 -52.31
N ALA A 422 28.89 -41.58 -53.05
CA ALA A 422 27.70 -40.81 -52.75
C ALA A 422 26.50 -41.78 -52.64
N LYS A 423 25.80 -41.73 -51.50
CA LYS A 423 24.75 -42.65 -51.12
C LYS A 423 23.43 -41.92 -50.91
N LEU A 424 22.44 -42.23 -51.73
CA LEU A 424 21.06 -41.78 -51.62
C LEU A 424 20.26 -42.82 -50.81
N THR A 425 19.61 -42.39 -49.72
CA THR A 425 18.63 -43.20 -48.98
C THR A 425 17.31 -42.46 -48.87
N GLN A 426 16.26 -42.96 -49.53
CA GLN A 426 14.89 -42.46 -49.40
C GLN A 426 14.01 -43.53 -48.75
N LEU A 427 13.39 -43.18 -47.62
CA LEU A 427 12.39 -44.02 -46.97
C LEU A 427 11.05 -43.87 -47.69
N ILE A 428 10.65 -44.85 -48.50
CA ILE A 428 9.39 -44.81 -49.27
C ILE A 428 8.20 -45.06 -48.34
N TRP A 429 8.34 -46.04 -47.44
CA TRP A 429 7.33 -46.34 -46.43
C TRP A 429 7.97 -46.93 -45.17
N SER A 430 7.59 -46.41 -44.00
CA SER A 430 7.76 -47.11 -42.73
C SER A 430 6.73 -46.60 -41.74
N GLU A 431 5.99 -47.51 -41.12
CA GLU A 431 5.06 -47.20 -40.03
C GLU A 431 5.78 -46.57 -38.83
N GLU A 432 7.08 -46.82 -38.64
CA GLU A 432 7.88 -46.21 -37.56
C GLU A 432 8.15 -44.73 -37.80
N ALA A 433 8.58 -44.35 -39.01
CA ALA A 433 8.84 -42.94 -39.33
C ALA A 433 7.54 -42.12 -39.41
N TRP A 434 6.47 -42.69 -39.98
CA TRP A 434 5.14 -42.07 -39.95
C TRP A 434 4.53 -42.01 -38.54
N ALA A 435 4.88 -42.94 -37.65
CA ALA A 435 4.50 -42.84 -36.24
C ALA A 435 5.29 -41.75 -35.52
N GLY A 436 6.61 -41.66 -35.70
CA GLY A 436 7.44 -40.63 -35.10
C GLY A 436 6.97 -39.21 -35.47
N LEU A 437 6.59 -38.98 -36.73
CA LEU A 437 6.01 -37.70 -37.15
C LEU A 437 4.62 -37.42 -36.54
N GLY A 438 3.82 -38.45 -36.25
CA GLY A 438 2.57 -38.31 -35.50
C GLY A 438 2.80 -38.00 -34.03
N ILE A 439 3.70 -38.76 -33.39
CA ILE A 439 4.08 -38.64 -31.98
C ILE A 439 4.61 -37.22 -31.70
N GLU A 440 5.54 -36.69 -32.50
CA GLU A 440 6.06 -35.33 -32.29
C GLU A 440 5.03 -34.21 -32.50
N LYS A 441 3.94 -34.46 -33.25
CA LYS A 441 2.82 -33.49 -33.36
C LYS A 441 1.93 -33.48 -32.13
N GLU A 442 1.63 -34.65 -31.56
CA GLU A 442 0.87 -34.72 -30.31
C GLU A 442 1.73 -34.23 -29.12
N LEU A 443 3.02 -34.58 -29.07
CA LEU A 443 3.96 -33.99 -28.10
C LEU A 443 4.13 -32.47 -28.29
N GLN A 444 3.92 -31.92 -29.49
CA GLN A 444 3.91 -30.48 -29.69
C GLN A 444 2.68 -29.81 -29.09
N ARG A 445 1.48 -30.37 -29.29
CA ARG A 445 0.26 -29.92 -28.61
C ARG A 445 0.40 -29.94 -27.09
N SER A 446 1.11 -30.95 -26.56
CA SER A 446 1.41 -31.03 -25.12
C SER A 446 2.23 -29.82 -24.65
N ARG A 447 3.29 -29.44 -25.38
CA ARG A 447 4.12 -28.24 -25.07
C ARG A 447 3.32 -26.94 -25.17
N GLU A 448 2.40 -26.86 -26.14
CA GLU A 448 1.53 -25.70 -26.35
C GLU A 448 0.50 -25.53 -25.23
N ALA A 449 -0.11 -26.63 -24.75
CA ALA A 449 -0.96 -26.62 -23.57
C ALA A 449 -0.18 -26.33 -22.26
N GLU A 450 1.06 -26.82 -22.16
CA GLU A 450 1.95 -26.54 -21.02
C GLU A 450 2.36 -25.06 -20.96
N LEU A 451 2.63 -24.41 -22.11
CA LEU A 451 2.84 -22.96 -22.20
C LEU A 451 1.61 -22.16 -21.75
N GLN A 452 0.40 -22.64 -22.06
CA GLN A 452 -0.82 -21.98 -21.60
C GLN A 452 -1.05 -22.15 -20.08
N ALA A 453 -0.68 -23.30 -19.49
CA ALA A 453 -0.69 -23.45 -18.02
C ALA A 453 0.29 -22.46 -17.36
N GLU A 454 1.55 -22.44 -17.82
CA GLU A 454 2.60 -21.53 -17.35
C GLU A 454 2.14 -20.06 -17.40
N ARG A 455 1.51 -19.65 -18.51
CA ARG A 455 0.95 -18.30 -18.67
C ARG A 455 -0.12 -17.96 -17.63
N LEU A 456 -0.96 -18.93 -17.25
CA LEU A 456 -2.01 -18.73 -16.28
C LEU A 456 -1.46 -18.68 -14.85
N ASP A 457 -0.45 -19.49 -14.53
CA ASP A 457 0.20 -19.47 -13.22
C ASP A 457 1.00 -18.18 -12.99
N ILE A 458 1.77 -17.70 -13.98
CA ILE A 458 2.46 -16.40 -13.93
C ILE A 458 1.49 -15.24 -13.71
N ALA A 459 0.31 -15.31 -14.31
CA ALA A 459 -0.75 -14.33 -14.09
C ALA A 459 -1.31 -14.42 -12.66
N LEU A 460 -1.64 -15.61 -12.15
CA LEU A 460 -2.08 -15.81 -10.75
C LEU A 460 -1.05 -15.21 -9.77
N ASP A 461 0.24 -15.50 -9.95
CA ASP A 461 1.32 -14.97 -9.11
C ASP A 461 1.38 -13.44 -9.14
N ALA A 462 1.30 -12.84 -10.33
CA ALA A 462 1.35 -11.39 -10.51
C ALA A 462 0.16 -10.67 -9.84
N GLY A 463 -1.06 -11.17 -10.06
CA GLY A 463 -2.26 -10.64 -9.41
C GLY A 463 -2.22 -10.82 -7.90
N THR A 464 -1.75 -11.98 -7.43
CA THR A 464 -1.58 -12.30 -6.00
C THR A 464 -0.60 -11.34 -5.33
N ALA A 465 0.57 -11.11 -5.91
CA ALA A 465 1.56 -10.20 -5.36
C ALA A 465 1.05 -8.74 -5.30
N TYR A 466 0.33 -8.28 -6.34
CA TYR A 466 -0.22 -6.93 -6.36
C TYR A 466 -1.34 -6.74 -5.32
N LEU A 467 -2.25 -7.69 -5.16
CA LEU A 467 -3.26 -7.65 -4.09
C LEU A 467 -2.64 -7.72 -2.69
N GLN A 468 -1.57 -8.50 -2.51
CA GLN A 468 -0.82 -8.51 -1.24
C GLN A 468 -0.14 -7.17 -0.95
N TYR A 469 0.39 -6.49 -1.98
CA TYR A 469 0.89 -5.12 -1.85
C TYR A 469 -0.22 -4.15 -1.43
N LEU A 470 -1.38 -4.14 -2.09
CA LEU A 470 -2.51 -3.27 -1.71
C LEU A 470 -3.02 -3.55 -0.29
N ARG A 471 -3.10 -4.84 0.10
CA ARG A 471 -3.46 -5.23 1.48
C ARG A 471 -2.44 -4.69 2.49
N SER A 472 -1.15 -4.88 2.23
CA SER A 472 -0.08 -4.38 3.11
C SER A 472 -0.04 -2.85 3.23
N ARG A 473 -0.37 -2.11 2.16
CA ARG A 473 -0.55 -0.64 2.17
C ARG A 473 -1.76 -0.23 3.00
N THR A 474 -2.85 -0.98 2.93
CA THR A 474 -4.06 -0.71 3.72
C THR A 474 -3.82 -1.03 5.20
N GLN A 475 -3.10 -2.10 5.52
CA GLN A 475 -2.65 -2.41 6.88
C GLN A 475 -1.66 -1.37 7.42
N GLU A 476 -0.74 -0.84 6.60
CA GLU A 476 0.14 0.29 6.96
C GLU A 476 -0.69 1.52 7.37
N ARG A 477 -1.69 1.89 6.58
CA ARG A 477 -2.63 3.00 6.85
C ARG A 477 -3.34 2.81 8.21
N VAL A 478 -4.01 1.67 8.42
CA VAL A 478 -4.72 1.38 9.69
C VAL A 478 -3.77 1.41 10.90
N ARG A 479 -2.52 0.94 10.75
CA ARG A 479 -1.51 1.01 11.82
C ARG A 479 -0.98 2.42 12.08
N GLN A 480 -0.98 3.31 11.09
CA GLN A 480 -0.68 4.73 11.29
C GLN A 480 -1.84 5.47 11.96
N ASP A 481 -3.09 5.09 11.67
CA ASP A 481 -4.29 5.72 12.23
C ASP A 481 -4.45 5.39 13.73
N ASP A 482 -4.27 4.12 14.10
CA ASP A 482 -4.17 3.66 15.50
C ASP A 482 -3.03 4.31 16.28
N LEU A 483 -1.89 4.55 15.62
CA LEU A 483 -0.75 5.22 16.23
C LEU A 483 -1.07 6.69 16.58
N ARG A 484 -1.82 7.41 15.73
CA ARG A 484 -2.27 8.79 16.03
C ARG A 484 -3.33 8.83 17.12
N LEU A 485 -4.30 7.91 17.11
CA LEU A 485 -5.27 7.75 18.19
C LEU A 485 -4.60 7.48 19.54
N THR A 486 -3.56 6.63 19.55
CA THR A 486 -2.75 6.33 20.75
C THR A 486 -2.01 7.56 21.29
N ARG A 487 -1.55 8.49 20.43
CA ARG A 487 -0.98 9.78 20.83
C ARG A 487 -2.02 10.67 21.52
N SER A 488 -3.18 10.85 20.86
CA SER A 488 -4.31 11.64 21.41
C SER A 488 -4.78 11.12 22.79
N ASN A 489 -4.81 9.79 22.96
CA ASN A 489 -5.18 9.16 24.23
C ASN A 489 -4.09 9.29 25.32
N LEU A 490 -2.79 9.25 24.96
CA LEU A 490 -1.69 9.57 25.87
C LEU A 490 -1.78 11.02 26.37
N GLU A 491 -2.08 11.96 25.49
CA GLU A 491 -2.27 13.38 25.83
C GLU A 491 -3.42 13.57 26.80
N LEU A 492 -4.57 12.93 26.55
CA LEU A 492 -5.71 12.96 27.45
C LEU A 492 -5.38 12.42 28.86
N ALA A 493 -4.59 11.34 28.95
CA ALA A 493 -4.08 10.84 30.23
C ALA A 493 -3.09 11.81 30.90
N ARG A 494 -2.21 12.47 30.14
CA ARG A 494 -1.30 13.52 30.66
C ARG A 494 -2.07 14.73 31.20
N ILE A 495 -3.11 15.20 30.50
CA ILE A 495 -4.02 16.25 30.95
C ILE A 495 -4.70 15.83 32.27
N ARG A 496 -5.35 14.65 32.28
CA ARG A 496 -6.02 14.12 33.48
C ARG A 496 -5.06 13.98 34.66
N ARG A 497 -3.77 13.67 34.44
CA ARG A 497 -2.74 13.63 35.49
C ARG A 497 -2.40 15.03 36.01
N SER A 498 -2.25 16.02 35.14
CA SER A 498 -2.00 17.42 35.55
C SER A 498 -3.15 18.02 36.38
N LEU A 499 -4.38 17.59 36.10
CA LEU A 499 -5.59 17.96 36.87
C LEU A 499 -5.79 17.11 38.14
N GLY A 500 -4.89 16.17 38.46
CA GLY A 500 -5.01 15.27 39.62
C GLY A 500 -6.11 14.21 39.52
N ILE A 501 -6.71 14.02 38.34
CA ILE A 501 -7.81 13.08 38.07
C ILE A 501 -7.30 11.65 37.80
N SER A 502 -6.06 11.50 37.32
CA SER A 502 -5.44 10.20 37.04
C SER A 502 -4.05 10.04 37.67
N GLY A 503 -3.65 8.78 37.89
CA GLY A 503 -2.34 8.43 38.46
C GLY A 503 -1.24 8.27 37.40
N PRO A 504 0.06 8.36 37.78
CA PRO A 504 1.18 8.19 36.84
C PRO A 504 1.17 6.88 36.05
N SER A 505 0.61 5.80 36.63
CA SER A 505 0.43 4.49 35.99
C SER A 505 -0.45 4.53 34.73
N GLU A 506 -1.32 5.54 34.61
CA GLU A 506 -2.18 5.72 33.43
C GLU A 506 -1.37 6.23 32.23
N VAL A 507 -0.50 7.22 32.48
CA VAL A 507 0.45 7.76 31.48
C VAL A 507 1.46 6.69 31.04
N PHE A 508 2.09 5.97 31.98
CA PHE A 508 3.05 4.90 31.64
C PHE A 508 2.42 3.75 30.84
N ARG A 509 1.10 3.53 30.96
CA ARG A 509 0.38 2.52 30.17
C ARG A 509 0.22 2.97 28.71
N TRP A 510 -0.15 4.22 28.49
CA TRP A 510 -0.21 4.81 27.15
C TRP A 510 1.17 4.96 26.51
N GLU A 511 2.22 5.31 27.26
CA GLU A 511 3.61 5.35 26.75
C GLU A 511 4.08 3.96 26.29
N SER A 512 3.72 2.91 27.04
CA SER A 512 3.98 1.51 26.64
C SER A 512 3.19 1.09 25.39
N LEU A 513 1.94 1.52 25.23
CA LEU A 513 1.15 1.27 24.02
C LEU A 513 1.70 2.05 22.82
N LEU A 514 2.10 3.32 22.99
CA LEU A 514 2.71 4.15 21.96
C LEU A 514 4.00 3.51 21.42
N ALA A 515 4.87 2.99 22.30
CA ALA A 515 6.07 2.25 21.89
C ALA A 515 5.75 0.96 21.10
N GLN A 516 4.67 0.26 21.46
CA GLN A 516 4.20 -0.92 20.71
C GLN A 516 3.62 -0.54 19.35
N GLY A 517 2.84 0.54 19.28
CA GLY A 517 2.28 1.10 18.03
C GLY A 517 3.37 1.55 17.06
N LYS A 518 4.38 2.30 17.53
CA LYS A 518 5.57 2.68 16.73
C LYS A 518 6.24 1.45 16.10
N LYS A 519 6.49 0.40 16.90
CA LYS A 519 7.05 -0.87 16.42
C LYS A 519 6.16 -1.55 15.37
N ALA A 520 4.84 -1.56 15.58
CA ALA A 520 3.89 -2.15 14.64
C ALA A 520 3.83 -1.39 13.30
N SER A 521 3.88 -0.06 13.34
CA SER A 521 3.91 0.79 12.15
C SER A 521 5.18 0.57 11.30
N ILE A 522 6.36 0.50 11.94
CA ILE A 522 7.63 0.17 11.26
C ILE A 522 7.56 -1.21 10.60
N ALA A 523 6.99 -2.21 11.29
CA ALA A 523 6.82 -3.55 10.74
C ALA A 523 5.86 -3.58 9.54
N ALA A 524 4.77 -2.79 9.57
CA ALA A 524 3.83 -2.66 8.46
C ALA A 524 4.46 -1.98 7.24
N ASN A 525 5.18 -0.87 7.41
CA ASN A 525 5.94 -0.22 6.34
C ASN A 525 6.97 -1.18 5.71
N SER A 526 7.74 -1.90 6.53
CA SER A 526 8.68 -2.91 6.03
C SER A 526 7.98 -4.02 5.25
N THR A 527 6.80 -4.44 5.67
CA THR A 527 6.01 -5.48 4.98
C THR A 527 5.52 -4.96 3.63
N ARG A 528 5.04 -3.71 3.56
CA ARG A 528 4.60 -3.08 2.31
C ARG A 528 5.75 -2.86 1.33
N ASN A 529 6.94 -2.50 1.81
CA ASN A 529 8.11 -2.35 0.94
C ASN A 529 8.56 -3.71 0.37
N LEU A 530 8.54 -4.78 1.17
CA LEU A 530 8.83 -6.15 0.68
C LEU A 530 7.79 -6.63 -0.34
N ALA A 531 6.50 -6.37 -0.12
CA ALA A 531 5.46 -6.68 -1.11
C ALA A 531 5.64 -5.89 -2.42
N GLY A 532 6.09 -4.63 -2.35
CA GLY A 532 6.45 -3.83 -3.52
C GLY A 532 7.63 -4.39 -4.30
N MET A 533 8.67 -4.87 -3.59
CA MET A 533 9.81 -5.56 -4.21
C MET A 533 9.39 -6.85 -4.93
N GLU A 534 8.41 -7.59 -4.39
CA GLU A 534 7.90 -8.82 -4.99
C GLU A 534 7.08 -8.55 -6.27
N VAL A 535 6.25 -7.50 -6.28
CA VAL A 535 5.60 -7.01 -7.52
C VAL A 535 6.67 -6.65 -8.57
N ASN A 536 7.68 -5.87 -8.18
CA ASN A 536 8.78 -5.52 -9.08
C ASN A 536 9.58 -6.75 -9.57
N ARG A 537 9.76 -7.78 -8.73
CA ARG A 537 10.42 -9.05 -9.10
C ARG A 537 9.65 -9.78 -10.21
N ILE A 538 8.34 -9.92 -10.09
CA ILE A 538 7.50 -10.64 -11.06
C ILE A 538 7.40 -9.86 -12.39
N LEU A 539 7.35 -8.53 -12.31
CA LEU A 539 7.41 -7.64 -13.48
C LEU A 539 8.81 -7.49 -14.09
N HIS A 540 9.84 -8.11 -13.49
CA HIS A 540 11.27 -7.98 -13.85
C HIS A 540 11.80 -6.53 -13.89
N ARG A 541 11.23 -5.66 -13.05
CA ARG A 541 11.72 -4.29 -12.78
C ARG A 541 12.87 -4.30 -11.77
N PRO A 542 13.63 -3.20 -11.62
CA PRO A 542 14.48 -2.99 -10.44
C PRO A 542 13.65 -3.12 -9.15
N LEU A 543 14.14 -3.88 -8.17
CA LEU A 543 13.35 -4.26 -6.99
C LEU A 543 12.82 -3.04 -6.20
N GLU A 544 13.61 -1.97 -6.14
CA GLU A 544 13.29 -0.73 -5.42
C GLU A 544 12.67 0.37 -6.32
N GLU A 545 12.21 0.03 -7.53
CA GLU A 545 11.50 0.99 -8.39
C GLU A 545 10.19 1.44 -7.71
N SER A 546 10.03 2.75 -7.52
CA SER A 546 8.88 3.34 -6.85
C SER A 546 7.66 3.45 -7.78
N PHE A 547 6.55 2.84 -7.39
CA PHE A 547 5.26 2.90 -8.08
C PHE A 547 4.13 3.20 -7.09
N GLN A 548 2.96 3.57 -7.61
CA GLN A 548 1.74 3.77 -6.82
C GLN A 548 0.66 2.79 -7.29
N GLY A 549 0.16 1.95 -6.39
CA GLY A 549 -1.01 1.12 -6.68
C GLY A 549 -2.29 1.94 -6.78
N ARG A 550 -3.18 1.54 -7.68
CA ARG A 550 -4.59 1.94 -7.69
C ARG A 550 -5.37 1.08 -6.70
N ASP A 551 -5.94 1.71 -5.66
CA ASP A 551 -6.69 1.01 -4.59
C ASP A 551 -8.08 0.53 -5.07
N ALA A 552 -8.66 1.16 -6.11
CA ALA A 552 -10.02 0.91 -6.59
C ALA A 552 -10.17 -0.31 -7.53
N VAL A 553 -9.66 -1.48 -7.12
CA VAL A 553 -9.62 -2.69 -7.96
C VAL A 553 -11.02 -3.17 -8.41
N LEU A 554 -12.03 -3.03 -7.55
CA LEU A 554 -13.42 -3.40 -7.86
C LEU A 554 -14.11 -2.46 -8.88
N GLU A 555 -13.46 -1.36 -9.27
CA GLU A 555 -13.94 -0.42 -10.29
C GLU A 555 -13.16 -0.55 -11.62
N GLU A 556 -12.18 -1.45 -11.72
CA GLU A 556 -11.42 -1.63 -12.97
C GLU A 556 -12.25 -2.30 -14.09
N PRO A 557 -12.14 -1.84 -15.35
CA PRO A 557 -12.92 -2.39 -16.46
C PRO A 557 -12.73 -3.90 -16.65
N GLY A 558 -13.83 -4.66 -16.64
CA GLY A 558 -13.83 -6.12 -16.79
C GLY A 558 -13.84 -6.90 -15.49
N VAL A 559 -13.63 -6.25 -14.33
CA VAL A 559 -13.96 -6.84 -13.03
C VAL A 559 -15.49 -6.85 -12.85
N PRO A 560 -16.14 -7.98 -12.53
CA PRO A 560 -17.58 -8.02 -12.31
C PRO A 560 -17.99 -7.22 -11.08
N SER A 561 -19.09 -6.46 -11.19
CA SER A 561 -19.63 -5.70 -10.06
C SER A 561 -20.13 -6.63 -8.94
N MET A 562 -19.98 -6.17 -7.70
CA MET A 562 -20.35 -6.93 -6.49
C MET A 562 -21.81 -7.39 -6.53
N GLU A 563 -22.72 -6.53 -7.01
CA GLU A 563 -24.14 -6.83 -7.23
C GLU A 563 -24.35 -8.01 -8.19
N ARG A 564 -23.60 -8.09 -9.30
CA ARG A 564 -23.73 -9.19 -10.26
C ARG A 564 -23.22 -10.49 -9.65
N ILE A 565 -22.06 -10.47 -8.97
CA ILE A 565 -21.51 -11.65 -8.28
C ILE A 565 -22.52 -12.16 -7.24
N GLY A 566 -23.06 -11.24 -6.43
CA GLY A 566 -24.09 -11.52 -5.42
C GLY A 566 -25.27 -12.32 -5.97
N SER A 567 -25.74 -12.02 -7.18
CA SER A 567 -26.89 -12.70 -7.80
C SER A 567 -26.72 -14.20 -8.05
N TYR A 568 -25.48 -14.69 -8.17
CA TYR A 568 -25.19 -16.12 -8.37
C TYR A 568 -24.90 -16.86 -7.05
N ILE A 569 -24.70 -16.15 -5.94
CA ILE A 569 -24.29 -16.70 -4.64
C ILE A 569 -25.27 -16.41 -3.49
N SER A 570 -26.31 -15.60 -3.73
CA SER A 570 -27.28 -15.13 -2.74
C SER A 570 -28.10 -16.23 -2.05
N ASP A 571 -28.18 -17.42 -2.65
CA ASP A 571 -28.96 -18.54 -2.12
C ASP A 571 -28.32 -19.92 -2.42
N PRO A 572 -28.64 -20.98 -1.64
CA PRO A 572 -28.02 -22.29 -1.80
C PRO A 572 -28.35 -23.05 -3.10
N TRP A 573 -29.40 -22.67 -3.83
CA TRP A 573 -29.73 -23.25 -5.14
C TRP A 573 -28.87 -22.61 -6.23
N SER A 574 -28.82 -21.28 -6.28
CA SER A 574 -27.98 -20.52 -7.22
C SER A 574 -26.50 -20.82 -7.01
N PHE A 575 -26.03 -20.80 -5.76
CA PHE A 575 -24.63 -21.08 -5.42
C PHE A 575 -24.21 -22.53 -5.71
N ARG A 576 -25.17 -23.46 -5.76
CA ARG A 576 -24.91 -24.83 -6.22
C ARG A 576 -24.78 -24.88 -7.73
N LEU A 577 -25.66 -24.24 -8.49
CA LEU A 577 -25.55 -24.18 -9.96
C LEU A 577 -24.24 -23.50 -10.41
N LEU A 578 -23.80 -22.44 -9.73
CA LEU A 578 -22.52 -21.79 -10.01
C LEU A 578 -21.35 -22.78 -9.83
N ARG A 579 -21.33 -23.53 -8.71
CA ARG A 579 -20.29 -24.53 -8.43
C ARG A 579 -20.35 -25.77 -9.33
N GLU A 580 -21.50 -26.07 -9.93
CA GLU A 580 -21.66 -27.09 -10.96
C GLU A 580 -21.07 -26.58 -12.29
N TYR A 581 -21.58 -25.46 -12.82
CA TYR A 581 -21.10 -24.85 -14.07
C TYR A 581 -19.60 -24.53 -14.05
N MET A 582 -19.06 -23.99 -12.96
CA MET A 582 -17.62 -23.72 -12.82
C MET A 582 -16.78 -24.99 -12.82
N ALA A 583 -17.24 -26.08 -12.19
CA ALA A 583 -16.52 -27.35 -12.22
C ALA A 583 -16.49 -27.97 -13.62
N ASP A 584 -17.63 -27.96 -14.33
CA ASP A 584 -17.71 -28.45 -15.71
C ASP A 584 -16.80 -27.63 -16.64
N THR A 585 -16.88 -26.29 -16.56
CA THR A 585 -16.08 -25.36 -17.38
C THR A 585 -14.57 -25.50 -17.13
N ALA A 586 -14.15 -25.69 -15.87
CA ALA A 586 -12.75 -25.91 -15.51
C ALA A 586 -12.17 -27.20 -16.13
N LEU A 587 -12.97 -28.27 -16.19
CA LEU A 587 -12.58 -29.54 -16.79
C LEU A 587 -12.47 -29.49 -18.32
N GLU A 588 -13.30 -28.67 -18.97
CA GLU A 588 -13.22 -28.44 -20.43
C GLU A 588 -12.02 -27.55 -20.81
N ASN A 589 -11.77 -26.48 -20.05
CA ASN A 589 -10.74 -25.48 -20.38
C ASN A 589 -9.32 -25.83 -19.89
N SER A 590 -9.15 -26.73 -18.92
CA SER A 590 -7.86 -27.05 -18.29
C SER A 590 -6.75 -27.39 -19.31
N PRO A 591 -5.68 -26.56 -19.40
CA PRO A 591 -4.51 -26.90 -20.20
C PRO A 591 -3.74 -28.10 -19.61
N GLU A 592 -3.85 -28.35 -18.31
CA GLU A 592 -3.22 -29.49 -17.64
C GLU A 592 -3.79 -30.83 -18.11
N LEU A 593 -5.11 -30.90 -18.36
CA LEU A 593 -5.77 -32.06 -18.98
C LEU A 593 -5.45 -32.16 -20.47
N GLN A 594 -5.52 -31.06 -21.22
CA GLN A 594 -5.17 -31.02 -22.65
C GLN A 594 -3.72 -31.51 -22.89
N ARG A 595 -2.79 -31.13 -22.01
CA ARG A 595 -1.39 -31.59 -22.01
C ARG A 595 -1.27 -33.11 -21.80
N ILE A 596 -2.08 -33.69 -20.91
CA ILE A 596 -2.11 -35.14 -20.66
C ILE A 596 -2.78 -35.89 -21.82
N ASP A 597 -3.88 -35.38 -22.38
CA ASP A 597 -4.55 -35.98 -23.54
C ASP A 597 -3.66 -36.00 -24.78
N ALA A 598 -2.85 -34.95 -24.97
CA ALA A 598 -1.83 -34.91 -26.03
C ALA A 598 -0.72 -35.97 -25.82
N ILE A 599 -0.28 -36.21 -24.58
CA ILE A 599 0.68 -37.29 -24.25
C ILE A 599 0.03 -38.67 -24.44
N LEU A 600 -1.24 -38.81 -24.04
CA LEU A 600 -2.01 -40.04 -24.22
C LEU A 600 -2.17 -40.37 -25.71
N ALA A 601 -2.53 -39.39 -26.56
CA ALA A 601 -2.60 -39.54 -28.00
C ALA A 601 -1.24 -39.93 -28.63
N ALA A 602 -0.13 -39.35 -28.13
CA ALA A 602 1.22 -39.74 -28.54
C ALA A 602 1.51 -41.21 -28.20
N LYS A 603 1.19 -41.67 -26.98
CA LYS A 603 1.37 -43.07 -26.55
C LYS A 603 0.44 -44.03 -27.28
N GLU A 604 -0.82 -43.67 -27.53
CA GLU A 604 -1.72 -44.49 -28.34
C GLU A 604 -1.23 -44.61 -29.80
N ARG A 605 -0.65 -43.54 -30.37
CA ARG A 605 0.01 -43.57 -31.67
C ARG A 605 1.25 -44.48 -31.69
N GLN A 606 2.04 -44.49 -30.61
CA GLN A 606 3.18 -45.40 -30.40
C GLN A 606 2.71 -46.87 -30.33
N ARG A 607 1.73 -47.20 -29.48
CA ARG A 607 1.13 -48.55 -29.40
C ARG A 607 0.60 -49.00 -30.76
N SER A 608 -0.13 -48.15 -31.46
CA SER A 608 -0.66 -48.44 -32.80
C SER A 608 0.45 -48.76 -33.82
N SER A 609 1.59 -48.05 -33.75
CA SER A 609 2.77 -48.35 -34.57
C SER A 609 3.32 -49.75 -34.29
N LEU A 610 3.54 -50.09 -33.01
CA LEU A 610 4.04 -51.40 -32.59
C LEU A 610 3.13 -52.55 -33.03
N THR A 611 1.80 -52.39 -32.95
CA THR A 611 0.83 -53.37 -33.45
C THR A 611 0.83 -53.46 -34.99
N ARG A 612 1.07 -52.37 -35.70
CA ARG A 612 1.14 -52.35 -37.17
C ARG A 612 2.46 -52.91 -37.73
N LYS A 613 3.58 -52.84 -37.00
CA LYS A 613 4.86 -53.49 -37.37
C LYS A 613 4.76 -55.01 -37.60
N TYR A 614 3.68 -55.67 -37.16
CA TYR A 614 3.41 -57.09 -37.45
C TYR A 614 3.10 -57.39 -38.93
N TYR A 615 2.62 -56.41 -39.71
CA TYR A 615 2.21 -56.61 -41.10
C TYR A 615 2.59 -55.44 -42.04
N SER A 616 3.02 -54.30 -41.49
CA SER A 616 3.51 -53.16 -42.27
C SER A 616 5.01 -53.33 -42.54
N PRO A 617 5.44 -53.52 -43.81
CA PRO A 617 6.86 -53.55 -44.14
C PRO A 617 7.52 -52.19 -43.93
N THR A 618 8.85 -52.18 -43.86
CA THR A 618 9.63 -51.00 -44.25
C THR A 618 10.09 -51.16 -45.69
N LEU A 619 9.88 -50.13 -46.52
CA LEU A 619 10.31 -50.04 -47.90
C LEU A 619 11.21 -48.81 -48.06
N ALA A 620 12.44 -49.02 -48.51
CA ALA A 620 13.39 -47.94 -48.82
C ALA A 620 13.91 -48.07 -50.25
N LEU A 621 14.11 -46.92 -50.90
CA LEU A 621 14.91 -46.79 -52.10
C LEU A 621 16.33 -46.42 -51.67
N GLN A 622 17.30 -47.21 -52.12
CA GLN A 622 18.73 -46.96 -51.92
C GLN A 622 19.37 -46.79 -53.29
N GLY A 623 20.22 -45.78 -53.43
CA GLY A 623 21.11 -45.61 -54.58
C GLY A 623 22.51 -45.34 -54.08
N GLU A 624 23.51 -45.91 -54.72
CA GLU A 624 24.91 -45.68 -54.35
C GLU A 624 25.75 -45.60 -55.62
N VAL A 625 26.61 -44.60 -55.70
CA VAL A 625 27.66 -44.49 -56.71
C VAL A 625 28.99 -44.39 -55.97
N SER A 626 29.95 -45.22 -56.35
CA SER A 626 31.27 -45.32 -55.73
C SER A 626 32.33 -45.32 -56.81
N ARG A 627 33.36 -44.50 -56.61
CA ARG A 627 34.48 -44.36 -57.54
C ARG A 627 35.82 -44.56 -56.85
N GLU A 628 36.68 -45.38 -57.44
CA GLU A 628 38.10 -45.43 -57.10
C GLU A 628 38.82 -44.17 -57.64
N LEU A 629 39.58 -43.51 -56.77
CA LEU A 629 40.29 -42.25 -57.06
C LEU A 629 41.82 -42.46 -57.13
N ASP A 630 42.34 -43.38 -56.34
CA ASP A 630 43.74 -43.85 -56.38
C ASP A 630 43.79 -45.31 -55.94
N ALA A 631 44.67 -46.09 -56.59
CA ALA A 631 45.07 -47.41 -56.15
C ALA A 631 46.58 -47.55 -56.30
N SER A 632 47.28 -47.85 -55.20
CA SER A 632 48.74 -47.85 -55.14
C SER A 632 49.30 -48.97 -54.24
N GLY A 633 50.56 -49.35 -54.48
CA GLY A 633 51.26 -50.40 -53.73
C GLY A 633 51.13 -51.81 -54.34
N ALA A 634 51.30 -52.85 -53.52
CA ALA A 634 51.13 -54.23 -53.99
C ALA A 634 49.70 -54.50 -54.49
N GLY A 635 49.53 -55.49 -55.38
CA GLY A 635 48.21 -55.87 -55.94
C GLY A 635 47.63 -54.92 -57.00
N THR A 636 48.26 -53.78 -57.32
CA THR A 636 47.75 -52.87 -58.36
C THR A 636 48.03 -53.34 -59.79
N GLY A 637 47.09 -53.12 -60.71
CA GLY A 637 47.28 -53.26 -62.16
C GLY A 637 47.44 -54.69 -62.69
N GLY A 638 47.50 -55.70 -61.82
CA GLY A 638 47.84 -57.08 -62.16
C GLY A 638 46.64 -57.99 -62.41
N GLY A 639 45.80 -57.68 -63.39
CA GLY A 639 44.80 -58.65 -63.90
C GLY A 639 45.49 -59.93 -64.40
N LEU A 640 44.78 -61.07 -64.41
CA LEU A 640 45.40 -62.36 -64.69
C LEU A 640 45.80 -62.50 -66.18
N GLU A 641 47.03 -62.08 -66.51
CA GLU A 641 47.55 -62.02 -67.88
C GLU A 641 47.71 -63.42 -68.51
N ILE A 642 46.70 -63.87 -69.26
CA ILE A 642 46.75 -65.08 -70.08
C ILE A 642 47.18 -64.67 -71.50
N PRO A 643 48.34 -65.12 -72.02
CA PRO A 643 48.79 -64.75 -73.36
C PRO A 643 47.76 -65.14 -74.44
N GLY A 644 47.24 -64.12 -75.15
CA GLY A 644 46.22 -64.28 -76.19
C GLY A 644 44.76 -64.13 -75.73
N LEU A 645 44.50 -63.86 -74.44
CA LEU A 645 43.15 -63.61 -73.92
C LEU A 645 43.11 -62.30 -73.11
N SER A 646 42.63 -61.22 -73.73
CA SER A 646 42.34 -59.96 -73.05
C SER A 646 41.04 -60.07 -72.24
N LEU A 647 41.15 -60.06 -70.92
CA LEU A 647 39.99 -59.91 -70.03
C LEU A 647 39.56 -58.42 -69.97
N PRO A 648 38.26 -58.10 -69.91
CA PRO A 648 37.82 -56.74 -69.64
C PRO A 648 38.24 -56.30 -68.24
N GLN A 649 38.76 -55.07 -68.11
CA GLN A 649 38.83 -54.39 -66.82
C GLN A 649 37.44 -53.88 -66.42
N ALA A 650 37.20 -53.71 -65.13
CA ALA A 650 36.05 -52.97 -64.62
C ALA A 650 36.19 -51.46 -64.91
N ASP A 651 35.10 -50.71 -64.79
CA ASP A 651 35.13 -49.25 -64.70
C ASP A 651 35.55 -48.85 -63.27
N ASP A 652 36.33 -47.79 -63.10
CA ASP A 652 36.64 -47.24 -61.78
C ASP A 652 35.38 -46.74 -61.03
N THR A 653 34.25 -46.59 -61.74
CA THR A 653 32.98 -46.02 -61.25
C THR A 653 31.85 -47.05 -61.24
N ASP A 654 31.60 -47.65 -60.08
CA ASP A 654 30.43 -48.52 -59.83
C ASP A 654 29.19 -47.69 -59.44
N TRP A 655 28.00 -48.18 -59.81
CA TRP A 655 26.73 -47.67 -59.28
C TRP A 655 25.68 -48.76 -59.12
N SER A 656 24.77 -48.57 -58.16
CA SER A 656 23.65 -49.47 -57.91
C SER A 656 22.40 -48.70 -57.48
N VAL A 657 21.22 -49.27 -57.77
CA VAL A 657 19.92 -48.80 -57.27
C VAL A 657 19.11 -50.01 -56.82
N ALA A 658 18.62 -49.98 -55.58
CA ALA A 658 17.92 -51.08 -54.94
C ALA A 658 16.65 -50.61 -54.23
N LEU A 659 15.59 -51.42 -54.32
CA LEU A 659 14.40 -51.30 -53.47
C LEU A 659 14.48 -52.35 -52.36
N ALA A 660 14.76 -51.90 -51.14
CA ALA A 660 14.89 -52.75 -49.96
C ALA A 660 13.54 -52.85 -49.25
N LEU A 661 12.94 -54.05 -49.27
CA LEU A 661 11.73 -54.40 -48.50
C LEU A 661 12.12 -55.25 -47.29
N SER A 662 11.75 -54.82 -46.09
CA SER A 662 12.03 -55.53 -44.83
C SER A 662 10.75 -55.75 -44.02
N ILE A 663 10.52 -57.01 -43.63
CA ILE A 663 9.45 -57.43 -42.71
C ILE A 663 10.09 -58.26 -41.59
N PRO A 664 10.36 -57.70 -40.40
CA PRO A 664 10.87 -58.46 -39.27
C PRO A 664 9.82 -59.44 -38.74
N LEU A 665 9.99 -60.72 -39.07
CA LEU A 665 9.05 -61.82 -38.75
C LEU A 665 9.10 -62.25 -37.27
N PHE A 666 10.27 -62.20 -36.63
CA PHE A 666 10.45 -62.60 -35.24
C PHE A 666 11.60 -61.82 -34.58
N GLU A 667 11.34 -61.26 -33.40
CA GLU A 667 12.25 -60.36 -32.66
C GLU A 667 12.45 -60.84 -31.20
N GLY A 668 12.52 -62.15 -30.98
CA GLY A 668 12.80 -62.73 -29.66
C GLY A 668 11.74 -62.49 -28.57
N GLY A 669 10.52 -62.08 -28.95
CA GLY A 669 9.45 -61.72 -28.01
C GLY A 669 9.45 -60.26 -27.53
N SER A 670 10.38 -59.43 -28.00
CA SER A 670 10.44 -58.00 -27.63
C SER A 670 9.18 -57.22 -28.04
N ARG A 671 8.66 -57.43 -29.26
CA ARG A 671 7.48 -56.71 -29.77
C ARG A 671 6.20 -56.85 -28.93
N PRO A 672 5.73 -58.06 -28.53
CA PRO A 672 4.56 -58.17 -27.64
C PRO A 672 4.84 -57.60 -26.24
N ALA A 673 6.08 -57.64 -25.74
CA ALA A 673 6.45 -56.98 -24.50
C ALA A 673 6.30 -55.45 -24.62
N ALA A 674 6.81 -54.83 -25.69
CA ALA A 674 6.67 -53.39 -25.94
C ALA A 674 5.21 -52.94 -26.19
N VAL A 675 4.37 -53.78 -26.80
CA VAL A 675 2.92 -53.52 -26.92
C VAL A 675 2.24 -53.59 -25.54
N SER A 676 2.66 -54.52 -24.68
CA SER A 676 2.16 -54.64 -23.30
C SER A 676 2.58 -53.43 -22.46
N GLU A 677 3.87 -53.08 -22.47
CA GLU A 677 4.47 -51.91 -21.84
C GLU A 677 3.73 -50.62 -22.22
N ALA A 678 3.64 -50.31 -23.51
CA ALA A 678 2.92 -49.12 -23.99
C ALA A 678 1.43 -49.14 -23.61
N SER A 679 0.82 -50.32 -23.42
CA SER A 679 -0.56 -50.42 -22.92
C SER A 679 -0.68 -50.16 -21.42
N GLN A 680 0.32 -50.54 -20.61
CA GLN A 680 0.37 -50.18 -19.19
C GLN A 680 0.67 -48.67 -19.00
N GLU A 681 1.55 -48.08 -19.82
CA GLU A 681 1.79 -46.63 -19.83
C GLU A 681 0.53 -45.83 -20.17
N ILE A 682 -0.26 -46.32 -21.15
CA ILE A 682 -1.55 -45.71 -21.53
C ILE A 682 -2.55 -45.78 -20.36
N GLU A 683 -2.61 -46.89 -19.65
CA GLU A 683 -3.53 -47.02 -18.51
C GLU A 683 -3.08 -46.16 -17.31
N GLN A 684 -1.77 -46.13 -17.02
CA GLN A 684 -1.18 -45.21 -16.04
C GLN A 684 -1.52 -43.74 -16.36
N LEU A 685 -1.41 -43.33 -17.62
CA LEU A 685 -1.77 -41.98 -18.06
C LEU A 685 -3.26 -41.68 -17.95
N ARG A 686 -4.15 -42.67 -18.12
CA ARG A 686 -5.60 -42.52 -17.91
C ARG A 686 -5.94 -42.33 -16.44
N THR A 687 -5.43 -43.18 -15.55
CA THR A 687 -5.60 -43.00 -14.10
C THR A 687 -4.97 -41.68 -13.62
N GLN A 688 -3.86 -41.25 -14.23
CA GLN A 688 -3.27 -39.93 -13.96
C GLN A 688 -4.18 -38.78 -14.46
N ARG A 689 -4.80 -38.91 -15.64
CA ARG A 689 -5.79 -37.94 -16.16
C ARG A 689 -6.99 -37.82 -15.22
N GLU A 690 -7.53 -38.95 -14.78
CA GLU A 690 -8.65 -39.02 -13.84
C GLU A 690 -8.30 -38.34 -12.51
N SER A 691 -7.16 -38.68 -11.89
CA SER A 691 -6.71 -38.05 -10.64
C SER A 691 -6.33 -36.56 -10.78
N VAL A 692 -6.03 -36.09 -11.99
CA VAL A 692 -5.84 -34.66 -12.29
C VAL A 692 -7.20 -33.97 -12.47
N ALA A 693 -8.17 -34.60 -13.14
CA ALA A 693 -9.53 -34.09 -13.28
C ALA A 693 -10.23 -33.96 -11.90
N GLU A 694 -10.18 -35.00 -11.06
CA GLU A 694 -10.68 -34.97 -9.68
C GLU A 694 -10.07 -33.80 -8.88
N ARG A 695 -8.79 -33.51 -9.10
CA ARG A 695 -8.06 -32.42 -8.43
C ARG A 695 -8.43 -31.04 -8.95
N ILE A 696 -8.69 -30.90 -10.25
CA ILE A 696 -9.19 -29.66 -10.86
C ILE A 696 -10.60 -29.37 -10.36
N GLU A 697 -11.50 -30.37 -10.39
CA GLU A 697 -12.84 -30.27 -9.82
C GLU A 697 -12.78 -29.88 -8.33
N GLN A 698 -11.93 -30.55 -7.55
CA GLN A 698 -11.75 -30.24 -6.13
C GLN A 698 -11.19 -28.83 -5.90
N ARG A 699 -10.17 -28.39 -6.67
CA ARG A 699 -9.62 -27.01 -6.58
C ARG A 699 -10.71 -25.99 -6.92
N MET A 700 -11.42 -26.17 -8.03
CA MET A 700 -12.47 -25.28 -8.51
C MET A 700 -13.63 -25.17 -7.52
N ARG A 701 -14.17 -26.30 -7.06
CA ARG A 701 -15.25 -26.31 -6.06
C ARG A 701 -14.79 -25.72 -4.73
N SER A 702 -13.55 -25.95 -4.30
CA SER A 702 -12.98 -25.31 -3.10
C SER A 702 -12.80 -23.80 -3.27
N ALA A 703 -12.30 -23.33 -4.41
CA ALA A 703 -12.08 -21.90 -4.68
C ALA A 703 -13.41 -21.13 -4.66
N VAL A 704 -14.44 -21.60 -5.37
CA VAL A 704 -15.78 -20.98 -5.34
C VAL A 704 -16.40 -21.04 -3.94
N HIS A 705 -16.13 -22.09 -3.17
CA HIS A 705 -16.55 -22.18 -1.76
C HIS A 705 -15.89 -21.14 -0.85
N ARG A 706 -14.61 -20.82 -1.06
CA ARG A 706 -13.93 -19.76 -0.29
C ARG A 706 -14.36 -18.38 -0.76
N ALA A 707 -14.37 -18.11 -2.07
CA ALA A 707 -14.84 -16.86 -2.67
C ALA A 707 -16.26 -16.46 -2.20
N GLY A 708 -17.19 -17.42 -2.13
CA GLY A 708 -18.54 -17.17 -1.61
C GLY A 708 -18.57 -16.84 -0.10
N ALA A 709 -17.61 -17.33 0.67
CA ALA A 709 -17.47 -17.03 2.10
C ALA A 709 -16.76 -15.69 2.34
N THR A 710 -15.69 -15.37 1.60
CA THR A 710 -14.99 -14.09 1.69
C THR A 710 -15.84 -12.94 1.14
N TYR A 711 -16.66 -13.16 0.11
CA TYR A 711 -17.71 -12.21 -0.32
C TYR A 711 -18.65 -11.84 0.85
N ALA A 712 -19.18 -12.84 1.56
CA ALA A 712 -20.09 -12.62 2.68
C ALA A 712 -19.40 -11.96 3.90
N ALA A 713 -18.09 -12.21 4.07
CA ALA A 713 -17.30 -11.64 5.15
C ALA A 713 -17.07 -10.13 5.00
N ILE A 714 -17.09 -9.55 3.80
CA ILE A 714 -16.89 -8.10 3.57
C ILE A 714 -17.95 -7.29 4.33
N ALA A 715 -19.23 -7.49 4.02
CA ALA A 715 -20.31 -6.72 4.63
C ALA A 715 -20.40 -6.94 6.16
N LEU A 716 -20.12 -8.16 6.64
CA LEU A 716 -20.11 -8.47 8.06
C LEU A 716 -18.92 -7.84 8.81
N SER A 717 -17.77 -7.70 8.16
CA SER A 717 -16.59 -7.04 8.73
C SER A 717 -16.77 -5.53 8.75
N GLU A 718 -17.40 -4.95 7.72
CA GLU A 718 -17.78 -3.53 7.66
C GLU A 718 -18.79 -3.16 8.75
N GLU A 719 -19.86 -3.96 8.94
CA GLU A 719 -20.82 -3.78 10.05
C GLU A 719 -20.13 -3.88 11.42
N SER A 720 -19.20 -4.84 11.58
CA SER A 720 -18.42 -5.02 12.80
C SER A 720 -17.47 -3.84 13.08
N ALA A 721 -16.83 -3.28 12.05
CA ALA A 721 -15.92 -2.14 12.16
C ALA A 721 -16.66 -0.86 12.56
N GLU A 722 -17.76 -0.53 11.87
CA GLU A 722 -18.55 0.66 12.21
C GLU A 722 -19.18 0.56 13.61
N ALA A 723 -19.67 -0.62 14.01
CA ALA A 723 -20.16 -0.84 15.38
C ALA A 723 -19.06 -0.70 16.45
N ALA A 724 -17.86 -1.24 16.20
CA ALA A 724 -16.73 -1.13 17.12
C ALA A 724 -16.21 0.33 17.24
N LYS A 725 -16.20 1.05 16.13
CA LYS A 725 -15.83 2.48 16.03
C LYS A 725 -16.82 3.40 16.74
N GLN A 726 -18.13 3.18 16.59
CA GLN A 726 -19.15 3.91 17.35
C GLN A 726 -19.04 3.65 18.87
N ASN A 727 -18.74 2.41 19.26
CA ASN A 727 -18.47 2.08 20.66
C ASN A 727 -17.20 2.79 21.18
N LEU A 728 -16.12 2.82 20.39
CA LEU A 728 -14.89 3.56 20.72
C LEU A 728 -15.14 5.06 20.89
N GLU A 729 -15.95 5.69 20.05
CA GLU A 729 -16.31 7.12 20.18
C GLU A 729 -17.02 7.40 21.51
N LEU A 730 -18.08 6.62 21.82
CA LEU A 730 -18.85 6.74 23.06
C LEU A 730 -17.99 6.48 24.31
N VAL A 731 -17.09 5.51 24.27
CA VAL A 731 -16.16 5.19 25.36
C VAL A 731 -15.09 6.28 25.51
N SER A 732 -14.59 6.86 24.41
CA SER A 732 -13.62 7.96 24.44
C SER A 732 -14.20 9.22 25.08
N ASP A 733 -15.43 9.59 24.72
CA ASP A 733 -16.17 10.72 25.30
C ASP A 733 -16.51 10.47 26.79
N ALA A 734 -16.91 9.25 27.14
CA ALA A 734 -17.07 8.84 28.54
C ALA A 734 -15.75 8.88 29.34
N TYR A 735 -14.62 8.51 28.73
CA TYR A 735 -13.29 8.55 29.34
C TYR A 735 -12.79 9.99 29.50
N ALA A 736 -13.03 10.87 28.52
CA ALA A 736 -12.70 12.29 28.62
C ALA A 736 -13.44 12.96 29.80
N ARG A 737 -14.69 12.56 30.06
CA ARG A 737 -15.46 12.99 31.25
C ARG A 737 -15.12 12.25 32.54
N GLY A 738 -14.20 11.28 32.52
CA GLY A 738 -13.83 10.48 33.69
C GLY A 738 -14.90 9.49 34.19
N ALA A 739 -15.89 9.17 33.35
CA ALA A 739 -16.99 8.27 33.69
C ALA A 739 -16.62 6.77 33.53
N VAL A 740 -15.58 6.46 32.78
CA VAL A 740 -15.01 5.11 32.58
C VAL A 740 -13.48 5.12 32.79
N GLN A 741 -12.88 3.95 32.95
CA GLN A 741 -11.46 3.76 33.21
C GLN A 741 -10.64 3.71 31.92
N ILE A 742 -9.32 3.87 32.03
CA ILE A 742 -8.38 3.65 30.91
C ILE A 742 -8.51 2.25 30.29
N ILE A 743 -8.88 1.23 31.07
CA ILE A 743 -9.02 -0.15 30.58
C ILE A 743 -10.17 -0.25 29.58
N ASP A 744 -11.32 0.37 29.88
CA ASP A 744 -12.49 0.35 29.01
C ASP A 744 -12.17 1.00 27.65
N LEU A 745 -11.39 2.09 27.64
CA LEU A 745 -10.92 2.75 26.42
C LEU A 745 -9.88 1.93 25.65
N ILE A 746 -8.91 1.32 26.33
CA ILE A 746 -7.93 0.43 25.68
C ILE A 746 -8.63 -0.77 25.03
N ASP A 747 -9.59 -1.37 25.71
CA ASP A 747 -10.33 -2.53 25.20
C ASP A 747 -11.23 -2.14 24.02
N ALA A 748 -11.87 -0.96 24.06
CA ALA A 748 -12.62 -0.41 22.92
C ALA A 748 -11.72 -0.06 21.72
N GLN A 749 -10.54 0.52 21.95
CA GLN A 749 -9.56 0.82 20.89
C GLN A 749 -9.03 -0.47 20.25
N ASN A 750 -8.68 -1.49 21.05
CA ASN A 750 -8.25 -2.79 20.54
C ASN A 750 -9.36 -3.50 19.72
N ALA A 751 -10.62 -3.35 20.14
CA ALA A 751 -11.76 -3.90 19.40
C ALA A 751 -11.95 -3.23 18.04
N ALA A 752 -11.95 -1.89 18.00
CA ALA A 752 -12.01 -1.12 16.76
C ALA A 752 -10.85 -1.46 15.83
N LEU A 753 -9.61 -1.41 16.33
CA LEU A 753 -8.39 -1.76 15.58
C LEU A 753 -8.42 -3.16 14.95
N THR A 754 -9.03 -4.13 15.65
CA THR A 754 -9.16 -5.51 15.16
C THR A 754 -10.25 -5.62 14.09
N ALA A 755 -11.35 -4.90 14.26
CA ALA A 755 -12.46 -4.89 13.29
C ALA A 755 -12.09 -4.11 12.01
N ASP A 756 -11.40 -2.97 12.13
CA ASP A 756 -10.88 -2.19 11.01
C ASP A 756 -9.87 -3.00 10.16
N GLN A 757 -9.02 -3.81 10.82
CA GLN A 757 -8.14 -4.75 10.11
C GLN A 757 -8.92 -5.85 9.39
N ALA A 758 -9.95 -6.42 10.02
CA ALA A 758 -10.79 -7.43 9.38
C ALA A 758 -11.54 -6.87 8.17
N ALA A 759 -12.07 -5.63 8.25
CA ALA A 759 -12.73 -4.95 7.13
C ALA A 759 -11.75 -4.62 6.00
N ALA A 760 -10.55 -4.13 6.33
CA ALA A 760 -9.48 -3.84 5.38
C ALA A 760 -9.00 -5.09 4.63
N ASP A 761 -8.86 -6.23 5.33
CA ASP A 761 -8.38 -7.48 4.74
C ASP A 761 -9.48 -8.20 3.94
N ALA A 762 -10.75 -8.16 4.36
CA ALA A 762 -11.83 -8.93 3.73
C ALA A 762 -12.01 -8.66 2.22
N VAL A 763 -11.86 -7.40 1.78
CA VAL A 763 -11.94 -7.04 0.35
C VAL A 763 -10.77 -7.65 -0.44
N HIS A 764 -9.56 -7.61 0.13
CA HIS A 764 -8.37 -8.18 -0.49
C HIS A 764 -8.41 -9.72 -0.52
N ASP A 765 -8.93 -10.35 0.54
CA ASP A 765 -9.06 -11.80 0.64
C ASP A 765 -10.11 -12.35 -0.35
N PHE A 766 -11.22 -11.63 -0.55
CA PHE A 766 -12.17 -11.93 -1.63
C PHE A 766 -11.55 -11.80 -3.02
N LEU A 767 -10.80 -10.72 -3.28
CA LEU A 767 -10.12 -10.52 -4.57
C LEU A 767 -9.05 -11.62 -4.82
N LEU A 768 -8.35 -12.07 -3.79
CA LEU A 768 -7.39 -13.17 -3.87
C LEU A 768 -8.07 -14.51 -4.20
N ASP A 769 -9.19 -14.84 -3.51
CA ASP A 769 -9.99 -16.02 -3.86
C ASP A 769 -10.61 -15.94 -5.26
N LEU A 770 -10.98 -14.74 -5.73
CA LEU A 770 -11.52 -14.53 -7.06
C LEU A 770 -10.48 -14.78 -8.16
N ILE A 771 -9.24 -14.28 -8.01
CA ILE A 771 -8.16 -14.57 -8.98
C ILE A 771 -7.81 -16.08 -8.98
N GLU A 772 -7.90 -16.77 -7.83
CA GLU A 772 -7.76 -18.23 -7.74
C GLU A 772 -8.93 -19.00 -8.39
N VAL A 773 -10.16 -18.48 -8.35
CA VAL A 773 -11.31 -18.99 -9.12
C VAL A 773 -11.05 -18.87 -10.63
N GLU A 774 -10.59 -17.70 -11.09
CA GLU A 774 -10.27 -17.44 -12.51
C GLU A 774 -9.10 -18.32 -13.00
N ARG A 775 -8.06 -18.53 -12.17
CA ARG A 775 -7.00 -19.50 -12.50
C ARG A 775 -7.53 -20.95 -12.56
N ALA A 776 -8.44 -21.32 -11.68
CA ALA A 776 -9.00 -22.67 -11.62
C ALA A 776 -9.96 -22.97 -12.79
N VAL A 777 -10.69 -21.98 -13.31
CA VAL A 777 -11.59 -22.15 -14.47
C VAL A 777 -10.84 -22.18 -15.82
N GLY A 778 -9.52 -21.94 -15.81
CA GLY A 778 -8.64 -22.06 -16.98
C GLY A 778 -8.43 -20.75 -17.76
N GLY A 779 -8.82 -19.59 -17.23
CA GLY A 779 -8.66 -18.31 -17.91
C GLY A 779 -9.15 -17.13 -17.08
N PHE A 780 -8.46 -15.98 -17.21
CA PHE A 780 -8.85 -14.74 -16.54
C PHE A 780 -9.84 -13.95 -17.39
N THR A 781 -11.11 -14.01 -17.01
CA THR A 781 -12.25 -13.38 -17.68
C THR A 781 -12.04 -11.87 -17.83
N PHE A 782 -11.54 -11.20 -16.79
CA PHE A 782 -11.23 -9.77 -16.82
C PHE A 782 -10.09 -9.39 -17.79
N LEU A 783 -9.23 -10.33 -18.22
CA LEU A 783 -8.24 -10.13 -19.29
C LEU A 783 -8.76 -10.49 -20.69
N ALA A 784 -9.93 -11.12 -20.78
CA ALA A 784 -10.55 -11.42 -22.06
C ALA A 784 -11.15 -10.13 -22.68
N PRO A 785 -11.26 -10.02 -24.02
CA PRO A 785 -11.93 -8.89 -24.65
C PRO A 785 -13.38 -8.73 -24.13
N PRO A 786 -13.94 -7.50 -24.07
CA PRO A 786 -15.29 -7.28 -23.54
C PRO A 786 -16.40 -8.12 -24.21
N GLU A 787 -16.24 -8.45 -25.49
CA GLU A 787 -17.14 -9.36 -26.21
C GLU A 787 -17.13 -10.79 -25.64
N ALA A 788 -15.95 -11.30 -25.26
CA ALA A 788 -15.79 -12.62 -24.65
C ALA A 788 -16.26 -12.63 -23.18
N GLN A 789 -16.06 -11.54 -22.44
CA GLN A 789 -16.64 -11.34 -21.11
C GLN A 789 -18.17 -11.43 -21.17
N LEU A 790 -18.79 -10.65 -22.06
CA LEU A 790 -20.25 -10.65 -22.26
C LEU A 790 -20.78 -12.03 -22.68
N GLN A 791 -20.06 -12.74 -23.55
CA GLN A 791 -20.41 -14.12 -23.95
C GLN A 791 -20.37 -15.09 -22.75
N TRP A 792 -19.31 -15.08 -21.95
CA TRP A 792 -19.18 -15.94 -20.76
C TRP A 792 -20.33 -15.75 -19.78
N TYR A 793 -20.69 -14.50 -19.48
CA TYR A 793 -21.85 -14.23 -18.61
C TYR A 793 -23.18 -14.67 -19.27
N SER A 794 -23.32 -14.50 -20.59
CA SER A 794 -24.52 -14.96 -21.31
C SER A 794 -24.68 -16.48 -21.28
N ASP A 795 -23.58 -17.23 -21.31
CA ASP A 795 -23.59 -18.70 -21.23
C ASP A 795 -23.87 -19.19 -19.80
N LEU A 796 -23.35 -18.50 -18.78
CA LEU A 796 -23.71 -18.69 -17.36
C LEU A 796 -25.21 -18.40 -17.11
N ASP A 797 -25.71 -17.26 -17.58
CA ASP A 797 -27.11 -16.86 -17.42
C ASP A 797 -28.04 -17.87 -18.14
N ALA A 798 -27.69 -18.31 -19.35
CA ALA A 798 -28.42 -19.35 -20.08
C ALA A 798 -28.35 -20.74 -19.41
N TYR A 799 -27.24 -21.11 -18.77
CA TYR A 799 -27.14 -22.34 -17.96
C TYR A 799 -28.13 -22.29 -16.79
N PHE A 800 -28.21 -21.14 -16.10
CA PHE A 800 -29.14 -20.92 -14.99
C PHE A 800 -30.61 -20.94 -15.44
N GLU A 801 -30.95 -20.33 -16.58
CA GLU A 801 -32.31 -20.40 -17.13
C GLU A 801 -32.72 -21.83 -17.51
N ARG A 802 -31.83 -22.58 -18.17
CA ARG A 802 -32.05 -24.00 -18.52
C ARG A 802 -32.30 -24.85 -17.27
N LYS A 803 -31.45 -24.73 -16.24
CA LYS A 803 -31.64 -25.46 -14.98
C LYS A 803 -32.92 -25.06 -14.24
N ARG A 804 -33.29 -23.77 -14.28
CA ARG A 804 -34.56 -23.26 -13.74
C ARG A 804 -35.80 -23.71 -14.55
N ALA A 805 -35.62 -24.31 -15.72
CA ALA A 805 -36.67 -24.96 -16.52
C ALA A 805 -36.68 -26.49 -16.36
N GLU A 806 -35.55 -27.11 -15.99
CA GLU A 806 -35.47 -28.54 -15.63
C GLU A 806 -36.08 -28.82 -14.24
N ASP A 807 -35.99 -27.88 -13.31
CA ASP A 807 -36.54 -27.97 -11.93
C ASP A 807 -38.05 -27.60 -11.80
N LYS A 808 -38.81 -27.52 -12.92
CA LYS A 808 -40.21 -27.04 -12.94
C LYS A 808 -41.22 -28.03 -13.55
#